data_AF-A0A0F4YI28-F1
#
_entry.id   AF-A0A0F4YI28-F1
#
_cell.length_a   1.000
_cell.length_b   1.000
_cell.length_c   1.000
_cell.angle_alpha   90.00
_cell.angle_beta   90.00
_cell.angle_gamma   90.00
#
_symmetry.space_group_name_H-M   'P 1'
#
loop_
_entity.id
_entity.type
_entity.pdbx_description
1 polymer ?
#
loop_
_entity_poly.entity_id
_entity_poly.type
_entity_poly.pdbx_seq_one_letter_code
_entity_poly.pdbx_strand_id
1 'polypeptide(L)'
;NIQRLLAYLEKNEDVSLADLAYSLTARRYHHNHRLAIHAADINGVKQQLTSKLDSVESQKPIPATGAPPVAFVFTGQGAADKSMNLQLYHHSPFFRAQIEHLDRLAQRHGFPSFIPAVDGSFPKDHAFSPVITQVAHTCIQIALAKYWETLGVKPEVVMGHSLGEYAAFCVAGVLSASDAIFLVGSRARMLESLCTVGSHKMMAVKSSRADIESAANNMPYDLACVNGPKETVVSGTTEQMEALAVLLKERGHRCIFLDVPFAFHSAQMDPILDAFEETARKGVLFRAPTLPVVSPLLGKVVFDEKSLNAEYVRRATRQTVDFLSAMESAQATSIVDKDTVWIEVGPHPVCTAFIKATIDPAPIAVGSFRRGEDNWTTLAQSLGQLHCAGVQVRWDEFHRPFEASLRLLDLPTYSWNDKKYWIQYNGDWALTKGNTFYDAEKGLTRGQACISNAPASSLRTATVQQIIEETFEGSSGKVVMQSDLMQPEFFAAAHGHKMNGCGVVTSSIHADIAYTLGEYLYKQLVPNAKTVDINIANLEVTKGLVAQSNTKTPQLIRVTATTADINTAVADVVWQNVHGDGSASDPFATCRIFYGNAKEWLSSWSPLVHLVQGRIEALERLAAEGVANRFSHSMAYTLFAQNLVDYADKYRGMQAVVMNEFEAFADVTLKQVHCGGNYTVPPYFIDSVAHLAGFVMNVSDASDTANTFCVTPGWNSMRFARPLVAGQKYRSYVKMIPTSEDPSVYLGDVYILQDGDIMGMVGGIQFRRYPRILLNRFFSAPDSAAAKSYATEPTPATAAAPTVKVAPQKATSAATPPAPPAVAKVAPPPAPAAVDSDSTARKALVLIAKEAGMDVSDLTDDAAFANLGVDSLMSLVIAEKFREDLGIAVGGSLFLEYPTIGALRAWLEEYYS
;
A
#
# COMPACT_ATOMS: atom_id res chain seq x y z
N ASN A 1 27.30 -14.90 18.03
CA ASN A 1 26.23 -15.86 18.40
C ASN A 1 26.48 -17.25 17.85
N ILE A 2 26.62 -17.45 16.53
CA ILE A 2 26.91 -18.77 15.91
C ILE A 2 28.11 -19.46 16.56
N GLN A 3 29.26 -18.77 16.68
CA GLN A 3 30.47 -19.30 17.33
C GLN A 3 30.24 -19.76 18.78
N ARG A 4 29.45 -19.01 19.57
CA ARG A 4 29.12 -19.40 20.95
C ARG A 4 28.25 -20.66 21.00
N LEU A 5 27.33 -20.80 20.06
CA LEU A 5 26.47 -21.99 19.96
C LEU A 5 27.28 -23.21 19.53
N LEU A 6 28.19 -23.08 18.56
CA LEU A 6 29.11 -24.15 18.16
C LEU A 6 29.97 -24.62 19.34
N ALA A 7 30.62 -23.70 20.07
CA ALA A 7 31.41 -24.02 21.25
C ALA A 7 30.59 -24.73 22.35
N TYR A 8 29.31 -24.37 22.51
CA TYR A 8 28.40 -25.07 23.41
C TYR A 8 28.13 -26.51 22.96
N LEU A 9 27.87 -26.73 21.67
CA LEU A 9 27.61 -28.06 21.10
C LEU A 9 28.86 -28.96 21.03
N GLU A 10 30.06 -28.37 21.05
CA GLU A 10 31.33 -29.09 21.18
C GLU A 10 31.57 -29.53 22.62
N LYS A 11 31.19 -28.69 23.59
CA LYS A 11 31.35 -29.01 25.02
C LYS A 11 30.29 -29.96 25.56
N ASN A 12 29.13 -30.08 24.90
CA ASN A 12 28.01 -30.90 25.33
C ASN A 12 27.60 -31.85 24.18
N GLU A 13 28.20 -33.04 24.13
CA GLU A 13 27.98 -34.00 23.04
C GLU A 13 26.61 -34.69 23.10
N ASP A 14 26.03 -34.84 24.30
CA ASP A 14 24.74 -35.51 24.54
C ASP A 14 23.51 -34.60 24.39
N VAL A 15 23.65 -33.45 23.71
CA VAL A 15 22.53 -32.51 23.52
C VAL A 15 21.46 -33.12 22.63
N SER A 16 20.22 -33.19 23.14
CA SER A 16 19.05 -33.54 22.34
C SER A 16 18.74 -32.44 21.32
N LEU A 17 18.61 -32.81 20.04
CA LEU A 17 18.23 -31.88 18.98
C LEU A 17 16.84 -31.26 19.24
N ALA A 18 15.90 -32.03 19.77
CA ALA A 18 14.55 -31.58 20.06
C ALA A 18 14.55 -30.51 21.17
N ASP A 19 15.29 -30.74 22.26
CA ASP A 19 15.44 -29.80 23.38
C ASP A 19 16.14 -28.51 22.92
N LEU A 20 17.15 -28.64 22.06
CA LEU A 20 17.86 -27.52 21.47
C LEU A 20 16.94 -26.67 20.59
N ALA A 21 16.21 -27.30 19.68
CA ALA A 21 15.27 -26.62 18.80
C ALA A 21 14.18 -25.90 19.60
N TYR A 22 13.58 -26.56 20.60
CA TYR A 22 12.58 -25.97 21.48
C TYR A 22 13.11 -24.76 22.25
N SER A 23 14.30 -24.90 22.85
CA SER A 23 14.94 -23.82 23.62
C SER A 23 15.29 -22.60 22.76
N LEU A 24 15.72 -22.80 21.51
CA LEU A 24 16.08 -21.71 20.59
C LEU A 24 14.87 -21.04 19.93
N THR A 25 13.81 -21.80 19.64
CA THR A 25 12.65 -21.31 18.87
C THR A 25 11.52 -20.81 19.78
N ALA A 26 10.99 -21.63 20.68
CA ALA A 26 9.83 -21.27 21.48
C ALA A 26 10.15 -20.49 22.77
N ARG A 27 11.41 -20.46 23.19
CA ARG A 27 11.80 -20.00 24.54
C ARG A 27 12.84 -18.89 24.57
N ARG A 28 13.27 -18.41 23.40
CA ARG A 28 14.19 -17.27 23.27
C ARG A 28 13.55 -16.14 22.48
N TYR A 29 14.01 -14.93 22.79
CA TYR A 29 13.62 -13.74 22.05
C TYR A 29 14.18 -13.80 20.61
N HIS A 30 13.35 -13.45 19.63
CA HIS A 30 13.75 -13.39 18.23
C HIS A 30 14.16 -11.97 17.83
N HIS A 31 15.45 -11.80 17.54
CA HIS A 31 16.01 -10.54 17.03
C HIS A 31 15.85 -10.42 15.51
N ASN A 32 16.27 -9.29 14.95
CA ASN A 32 16.09 -8.97 13.53
C ASN A 32 17.04 -9.74 12.60
N HIS A 33 18.24 -10.10 13.06
CA HIS A 33 19.13 -10.99 12.32
C HIS A 33 18.78 -12.43 12.65
N ARG A 34 18.13 -13.11 11.71
CA ARG A 34 17.57 -14.45 11.90
C ARG A 34 18.27 -15.45 11.00
N LEU A 35 18.68 -16.56 11.59
CA LEU A 35 19.22 -17.73 10.91
C LEU A 35 18.41 -18.94 11.38
N ALA A 36 17.81 -19.64 10.43
CA ALA A 36 17.17 -20.93 10.66
C ALA A 36 18.05 -22.05 10.09
N ILE A 37 18.20 -23.13 10.86
CA ILE A 37 18.95 -24.33 10.49
C ILE A 37 17.99 -25.51 10.57
N HIS A 38 18.00 -26.35 9.53
CA HIS A 38 17.23 -27.57 9.48
C HIS A 38 18.18 -28.75 9.34
N ALA A 39 18.17 -29.67 10.31
CA ALA A 39 19.03 -30.83 10.32
C ALA A 39 18.34 -32.01 11.00
N ALA A 40 18.72 -33.24 10.63
CA ALA A 40 18.21 -34.47 11.23
C ALA A 40 18.91 -34.83 12.56
N ASP A 41 20.12 -34.30 12.77
CA ASP A 41 20.94 -34.55 13.96
C ASP A 41 21.83 -33.33 14.30
N ILE A 42 22.48 -33.40 15.47
CA ILE A 42 23.37 -32.34 15.97
C ILE A 42 24.59 -32.13 15.07
N ASN A 43 25.12 -33.17 14.42
CA ASN A 43 26.27 -33.03 13.53
C ASN A 43 25.91 -32.21 12.29
N GLY A 44 24.72 -32.43 11.72
CA GLY A 44 24.16 -31.61 10.65
C GLY A 44 23.96 -30.15 11.09
N VAL A 45 23.53 -29.91 12.34
CA VAL A 45 23.46 -28.55 12.90
C VAL A 45 24.85 -27.91 12.94
N LYS A 46 25.85 -28.59 13.49
CA LYS A 46 27.23 -28.07 13.57
C LYS A 46 27.77 -27.75 12.16
N GLN A 47 27.61 -28.67 11.20
CA GLN A 47 28.08 -28.48 9.83
C GLN A 47 27.47 -27.24 9.16
N GLN A 48 26.14 -27.05 9.29
CA GLN A 48 25.47 -25.91 8.68
C GLN A 48 25.76 -24.60 9.42
N LEU A 49 25.90 -24.61 10.75
CA LEU A 49 26.33 -23.42 11.49
C LEU A 49 27.74 -23.00 11.08
N THR A 50 28.66 -23.95 10.91
CA THR A 50 30.03 -23.67 10.46
C THR A 50 30.04 -23.08 9.06
N SER A 51 29.27 -23.63 8.10
CA SER A 51 29.22 -23.07 6.73
C SER A 51 28.61 -21.66 6.67
N LYS A 52 27.78 -21.29 7.64
CA LYS A 52 27.22 -19.94 7.73
C LYS A 52 28.19 -18.90 8.27
N LEU A 53 29.25 -19.29 8.98
CA LEU A 53 30.26 -18.34 9.48
C LEU A 53 30.89 -17.53 8.34
N ASP A 54 31.16 -18.18 7.20
CA ASP A 54 31.80 -17.54 6.04
C ASP A 54 30.89 -16.53 5.31
N SER A 55 29.58 -16.52 5.61
CA SER A 55 28.58 -15.67 4.95
C SER A 55 27.80 -14.78 5.93
N VAL A 56 28.25 -14.64 7.19
CA VAL A 56 27.56 -13.80 8.19
C VAL A 56 27.47 -12.35 7.74
N GLU A 57 28.50 -11.81 7.08
CA GLU A 57 28.55 -10.40 6.68
C GLU A 57 27.53 -10.04 5.60
N SER A 58 27.08 -11.01 4.78
CA SER A 58 26.05 -10.80 3.75
C SER A 58 24.63 -11.02 4.27
N GLN A 59 24.47 -11.41 5.54
CA GLN A 59 23.17 -11.69 6.13
C GLN A 59 22.41 -10.39 6.45
N LYS A 60 21.33 -10.15 5.70
CA LYS A 60 20.42 -9.03 5.94
C LYS A 60 19.50 -9.30 7.13
N PRO A 61 19.15 -8.29 7.94
CA PRO A 61 18.07 -8.43 8.92
C PRO A 61 16.72 -8.62 8.21
N ILE A 62 15.72 -9.12 8.95
CA ILE A 62 14.34 -9.08 8.50
C ILE A 62 13.92 -7.64 8.13
N PRO A 63 12.95 -7.46 7.21
CA PRO A 63 12.43 -6.14 6.86
C PRO A 63 11.97 -5.37 8.11
N ALA A 64 12.39 -4.11 8.21
CA ALA A 64 11.96 -3.21 9.29
C ALA A 64 10.54 -2.65 9.07
N THR A 65 9.92 -2.95 7.91
CA THR A 65 8.60 -2.50 7.47
C THR A 65 7.44 -3.29 8.09
N GLY A 66 7.72 -4.45 8.71
CA GLY A 66 6.71 -5.34 9.28
C GLY A 66 6.86 -6.77 8.76
N ALA A 67 5.92 -7.64 9.11
CA ALA A 67 5.85 -8.97 8.50
C ALA A 67 5.41 -8.83 7.03
N PRO A 68 6.00 -9.60 6.09
CA PRO A 68 5.59 -9.54 4.69
C PRO A 68 4.16 -10.05 4.50
N PRO A 69 3.41 -9.55 3.49
CA PRO A 69 2.11 -10.09 3.14
C PRO A 69 2.19 -11.58 2.80
N VAL A 70 1.16 -12.32 3.19
CA VAL A 70 1.13 -13.78 3.04
C VAL A 70 0.07 -14.19 2.02
N ALA A 71 0.47 -14.97 1.02
CA ALA A 71 -0.41 -15.54 0.02
C ALA A 71 -0.50 -17.06 0.16
N PHE A 72 -1.71 -17.63 0.16
CA PHE A 72 -1.91 -19.08 0.09
C PHE A 72 -2.25 -19.50 -1.33
N VAL A 73 -1.46 -20.44 -1.87
CA VAL A 73 -1.77 -21.10 -3.14
C VAL A 73 -2.13 -22.56 -2.89
N PHE A 74 -3.23 -23.04 -3.48
CA PHE A 74 -3.78 -24.36 -3.23
C PHE A 74 -3.46 -25.30 -4.39
N THR A 75 -2.75 -26.39 -4.09
CA THR A 75 -2.25 -27.35 -5.07
C THR A 75 -3.39 -28.06 -5.81
N GLY A 76 -3.23 -28.25 -7.13
CA GLY A 76 -4.15 -29.03 -7.95
C GLY A 76 -4.02 -30.55 -7.80
N GLN A 77 -4.81 -31.30 -8.57
CA GLN A 77 -4.77 -32.77 -8.55
C GLN A 77 -3.47 -33.32 -9.20
N GLY A 78 -3.01 -34.48 -8.72
CA GLY A 78 -1.94 -35.27 -9.37
C GLY A 78 -0.53 -35.06 -8.79
N ALA A 79 -0.40 -34.20 -7.79
CA ALA A 79 0.89 -33.90 -7.15
C ALA A 79 1.25 -34.89 -6.01
N ALA A 80 0.26 -35.53 -5.39
CA ALA A 80 0.42 -36.40 -4.22
C ALA A 80 0.83 -37.85 -4.57
N ASP A 81 1.24 -38.62 -3.56
CA ASP A 81 1.23 -40.10 -3.62
C ASP A 81 -0.24 -40.58 -3.70
N LYS A 82 -0.49 -41.75 -4.33
CA LYS A 82 -1.86 -42.29 -4.50
C LYS A 82 -2.50 -42.64 -3.15
N SER A 83 -1.67 -43.09 -2.20
CA SER A 83 -1.99 -43.27 -0.78
C SER A 83 -0.92 -42.57 0.07
N MET A 84 -1.34 -41.71 1.00
CA MET A 84 -0.44 -40.94 1.86
C MET A 84 -0.35 -41.57 3.26
N ASN A 85 0.78 -41.30 3.93
CA ASN A 85 0.97 -41.56 5.36
C ASN A 85 1.44 -40.26 6.01
N LEU A 86 0.49 -39.40 6.39
CA LEU A 86 0.79 -38.06 6.85
C LEU A 86 1.28 -38.06 8.30
N GLN A 87 2.55 -37.76 8.55
CA GLN A 87 3.08 -37.69 9.92
C GLN A 87 2.40 -36.59 10.74
N LEU A 88 1.89 -35.54 10.08
CA LEU A 88 1.13 -34.51 10.77
C LEU A 88 -0.22 -35.05 11.30
N TYR A 89 -0.88 -35.96 10.58
CA TYR A 89 -2.08 -36.66 11.05
C TYR A 89 -1.77 -37.54 12.26
N HIS A 90 -0.61 -38.20 12.27
CA HIS A 90 -0.21 -39.04 13.38
C HIS A 90 0.24 -38.27 14.63
N HIS A 91 0.95 -37.16 14.46
CA HIS A 91 1.62 -36.51 15.58
C HIS A 91 0.93 -35.24 16.07
N SER A 92 0.09 -34.57 15.26
CA SER A 92 -0.62 -33.35 15.67
C SER A 92 -2.08 -33.66 16.01
N PRO A 93 -2.49 -33.59 17.30
CA PRO A 93 -3.88 -33.80 17.70
C PRO A 93 -4.85 -32.81 17.03
N PHE A 94 -4.44 -31.56 16.82
CA PHE A 94 -5.26 -30.55 16.15
C PHE A 94 -5.53 -30.93 14.69
N PHE A 95 -4.48 -31.26 13.94
CA PHE A 95 -4.61 -31.60 12.52
C PHE A 95 -5.43 -32.87 12.33
N ARG A 96 -5.18 -33.90 13.16
CA ARG A 96 -5.98 -35.12 13.20
C ARG A 96 -7.47 -34.83 13.41
N ALA A 97 -7.80 -34.05 14.43
CA ALA A 97 -9.18 -33.70 14.74
C ALA A 97 -9.88 -32.95 13.60
N GLN A 98 -9.16 -32.07 12.88
CA GLN A 98 -9.69 -31.40 11.70
C GLN A 98 -9.97 -32.40 10.56
N ILE A 99 -9.02 -33.29 10.25
CA ILE A 99 -9.19 -34.32 9.23
C ILE A 99 -10.36 -35.24 9.53
N GLU A 100 -10.45 -35.76 10.75
CA GLU A 100 -11.56 -36.63 11.18
C GLU A 100 -12.91 -35.90 11.15
N HIS A 101 -12.93 -34.60 11.46
CA HIS A 101 -14.15 -33.80 11.35
C HIS A 101 -14.60 -33.65 9.89
N LEU A 102 -13.67 -33.33 8.98
CA LEU A 102 -13.96 -33.22 7.55
C LEU A 102 -14.39 -34.56 6.95
N ASP A 103 -13.79 -35.67 7.39
CA ASP A 103 -14.18 -37.02 7.00
C ASP A 103 -15.61 -37.36 7.42
N ARG A 104 -16.00 -37.00 8.66
CA ARG A 104 -17.40 -37.14 9.10
C ARG A 104 -18.36 -36.31 8.26
N LEU A 105 -17.95 -35.13 7.78
CA LEU A 105 -18.78 -34.33 6.86
C LEU A 105 -18.91 -35.02 5.50
N ALA A 106 -17.83 -35.56 4.95
CA ALA A 106 -17.87 -36.33 3.70
C ALA A 106 -18.81 -37.53 3.80
N GLN A 107 -18.73 -38.29 4.90
CA GLN A 107 -19.62 -39.42 5.15
C GLN A 107 -21.09 -39.01 5.30
N ARG A 108 -21.38 -37.85 5.91
CA ARG A 108 -22.76 -37.31 6.00
C ARG A 108 -23.36 -36.95 4.65
N HIS A 109 -22.54 -36.55 3.68
CA HIS A 109 -22.95 -36.35 2.29
C HIS A 109 -23.08 -37.66 1.49
N GLY A 110 -22.80 -38.80 2.12
CA GLY A 110 -22.91 -40.12 1.49
C GLY A 110 -21.66 -40.55 0.70
N PHE A 111 -20.52 -39.87 0.88
CA PHE A 111 -19.24 -40.28 0.30
C PHE A 111 -18.52 -41.29 1.20
N PRO A 112 -17.67 -42.17 0.64
CA PRO A 112 -16.82 -43.05 1.45
C PRO A 112 -15.85 -42.25 2.33
N SER A 113 -15.44 -42.84 3.46
CA SER A 113 -14.38 -42.27 4.29
C SER A 113 -13.08 -42.20 3.49
N PHE A 114 -12.38 -41.07 3.59
CA PHE A 114 -11.10 -40.83 2.95
C PHE A 114 -9.90 -41.02 3.90
N ILE A 115 -10.14 -41.34 5.18
CA ILE A 115 -9.08 -41.62 6.17
C ILE A 115 -8.05 -42.64 5.67
N PRO A 116 -8.44 -43.75 5.02
CA PRO A 116 -7.46 -44.74 4.54
C PRO A 116 -6.46 -44.21 3.51
N ALA A 117 -6.76 -43.07 2.87
CA ALA A 117 -5.87 -42.41 1.92
C ALA A 117 -4.84 -41.48 2.58
N VAL A 118 -4.93 -41.24 3.90
CA VAL A 118 -4.07 -40.28 4.63
C VAL A 118 -3.34 -40.86 5.84
N ASP A 119 -3.84 -41.95 6.41
CA ASP A 119 -3.35 -42.53 7.66
C ASP A 119 -2.21 -43.57 7.48
N GLY A 120 -1.88 -43.93 6.24
CA GLY A 120 -0.87 -44.95 5.94
C GLY A 120 -1.36 -46.39 6.07
N SER A 121 -2.67 -46.64 6.12
CA SER A 121 -3.24 -48.00 6.15
C SER A 121 -2.99 -48.80 4.86
N PHE A 122 -2.69 -48.13 3.74
CA PHE A 122 -2.43 -48.74 2.44
C PHE A 122 -1.06 -48.34 1.86
N PRO A 123 -0.42 -49.21 1.05
CA PRO A 123 0.82 -48.90 0.32
C PRO A 123 0.67 -47.65 -0.57
N LYS A 124 1.77 -46.92 -0.79
CA LYS A 124 1.78 -45.61 -1.50
C LYS A 124 1.18 -45.63 -2.91
N ASP A 125 1.23 -46.76 -3.58
CA ASP A 125 0.74 -46.99 -4.94
C ASP A 125 -0.71 -47.48 -5.01
N HIS A 126 -1.34 -47.74 -3.86
CA HIS A 126 -2.74 -48.12 -3.80
C HIS A 126 -3.63 -47.05 -4.43
N ALA A 127 -4.40 -47.44 -5.44
CA ALA A 127 -5.30 -46.54 -6.16
C ALA A 127 -6.67 -46.52 -5.48
N PHE A 128 -7.04 -45.37 -4.93
CA PHE A 128 -8.39 -45.11 -4.46
C PHE A 128 -9.31 -44.62 -5.58
N SER A 129 -10.61 -44.65 -5.34
CA SER A 129 -11.57 -44.08 -6.29
C SER A 129 -11.38 -42.56 -6.41
N PRO A 130 -11.65 -41.96 -7.58
CA PRO A 130 -11.67 -40.51 -7.77
C PRO A 130 -12.38 -39.73 -6.66
N VAL A 131 -13.50 -40.24 -6.14
CA VAL A 131 -14.20 -39.62 -4.99
C VAL A 131 -13.31 -39.52 -3.76
N ILE A 132 -12.70 -40.62 -3.33
CA ILE A 132 -11.80 -40.63 -2.16
C ILE A 132 -10.61 -39.70 -2.42
N THR A 133 -9.96 -39.81 -3.57
CA THR A 133 -8.75 -39.04 -3.87
C THR A 133 -9.02 -37.53 -3.89
N GLN A 134 -10.07 -37.06 -4.58
CA GLN A 134 -10.35 -35.63 -4.69
C GLN A 134 -10.86 -35.03 -3.38
N VAL A 135 -11.70 -35.76 -2.63
CA VAL A 135 -12.19 -35.32 -1.33
C VAL A 135 -11.04 -35.29 -0.31
N ALA A 136 -10.18 -36.32 -0.25
CA ALA A 136 -8.98 -36.31 0.59
C ALA A 136 -8.11 -35.10 0.29
N HIS A 137 -7.81 -34.86 -1.00
CA HIS A 137 -6.96 -33.76 -1.45
C HIS A 137 -7.49 -32.39 -1.02
N THR A 138 -8.80 -32.18 -1.13
CA THR A 138 -9.45 -30.93 -0.71
C THR A 138 -9.45 -30.79 0.82
N CYS A 139 -9.78 -31.86 1.55
CA CYS A 139 -9.85 -31.84 3.01
C CYS A 139 -8.48 -31.64 3.67
N ILE A 140 -7.42 -32.25 3.13
CA ILE A 140 -6.04 -32.04 3.58
C ILE A 140 -5.66 -30.57 3.45
N GLN A 141 -6.01 -29.93 2.33
CA GLN A 141 -5.71 -28.52 2.11
C GLN A 141 -6.47 -27.60 3.08
N ILE A 142 -7.76 -27.86 3.32
CA ILE A 142 -8.56 -27.11 4.30
C ILE A 142 -7.97 -27.28 5.72
N ALA A 143 -7.61 -28.50 6.10
CA ALA A 143 -6.99 -28.79 7.40
C ALA A 143 -5.60 -28.15 7.54
N LEU A 144 -4.81 -28.12 6.47
CA LEU A 144 -3.50 -27.49 6.43
C LEU A 144 -3.59 -25.98 6.56
N ALA A 145 -4.51 -25.33 5.86
CA ALA A 145 -4.74 -23.90 6.00
C ALA A 145 -5.03 -23.52 7.46
N LYS A 146 -5.94 -24.25 8.11
CA LYS A 146 -6.23 -24.08 9.55
C LYS A 146 -5.01 -24.33 10.43
N TYR A 147 -4.20 -25.33 10.10
CA TYR A 147 -2.98 -25.61 10.87
C TYR A 147 -1.95 -24.47 10.71
N TRP A 148 -1.75 -23.93 9.52
CA TRP A 148 -0.90 -22.75 9.31
C TRP A 148 -1.37 -21.54 10.13
N GLU A 149 -2.69 -21.33 10.25
CA GLU A 149 -3.23 -20.28 11.12
C GLU A 149 -2.87 -20.51 12.60
N THR A 150 -2.87 -21.78 13.07
CA THR A 150 -2.38 -22.09 14.43
C THR A 150 -0.91 -21.73 14.62
N LEU A 151 -0.10 -21.79 13.57
CA LEU A 151 1.30 -21.39 13.59
C LEU A 151 1.51 -19.87 13.46
N GLY A 152 0.42 -19.09 13.38
CA GLY A 152 0.46 -17.63 13.24
C GLY A 152 0.55 -17.13 11.80
N VAL A 153 0.47 -18.04 10.81
CA VAL A 153 0.57 -17.73 9.38
C VAL A 153 -0.84 -17.70 8.80
N LYS A 154 -1.32 -16.51 8.42
CA LYS A 154 -2.67 -16.32 7.85
C LYS A 154 -2.56 -15.68 6.47
N PRO A 155 -3.36 -16.10 5.48
CA PRO A 155 -3.33 -15.49 4.17
C PRO A 155 -4.06 -14.14 4.16
N GLU A 156 -3.55 -13.23 3.33
CA GLU A 156 -4.20 -11.98 2.92
C GLU A 156 -4.79 -12.10 1.50
N VAL A 157 -4.38 -13.12 0.75
CA VAL A 157 -4.87 -13.45 -0.59
C VAL A 157 -4.80 -14.96 -0.80
N VAL A 158 -5.75 -15.51 -1.55
CA VAL A 158 -5.76 -16.94 -1.91
C VAL A 158 -5.81 -17.15 -3.42
N MET A 159 -5.22 -18.25 -3.86
CA MET A 159 -5.27 -18.72 -5.25
C MET A 159 -5.38 -20.23 -5.28
N GLY A 160 -6.22 -20.80 -6.15
CA GLY A 160 -6.27 -22.24 -6.35
C GLY A 160 -5.78 -22.65 -7.73
N HIS A 161 -5.14 -23.82 -7.83
CA HIS A 161 -4.87 -24.45 -9.13
C HIS A 161 -5.87 -25.59 -9.34
N SER A 162 -6.78 -25.46 -10.32
CA SER A 162 -7.74 -26.52 -10.65
C SER A 162 -8.53 -26.97 -9.40
N LEU A 163 -8.48 -28.26 -9.03
CA LEU A 163 -9.12 -28.80 -7.82
C LEU A 163 -8.75 -28.04 -6.52
N GLY A 164 -7.59 -27.38 -6.47
CA GLY A 164 -7.20 -26.54 -5.32
C GLY A 164 -8.13 -25.34 -5.09
N GLU A 165 -8.87 -24.88 -6.10
CA GLU A 165 -9.80 -23.76 -5.97
C GLU A 165 -10.90 -24.01 -4.94
N TYR A 166 -11.38 -25.25 -4.77
CA TYR A 166 -12.40 -25.56 -3.76
C TYR A 166 -11.89 -25.33 -2.33
N ALA A 167 -10.62 -25.62 -2.07
CA ALA A 167 -10.00 -25.32 -0.79
C ALA A 167 -9.74 -23.80 -0.63
N ALA A 168 -9.32 -23.13 -1.71
CA ALA A 168 -9.16 -21.67 -1.73
C ALA A 168 -10.49 -20.95 -1.42
N PHE A 169 -11.60 -21.36 -2.05
CA PHE A 169 -12.93 -20.86 -1.79
C PHE A 169 -13.39 -21.11 -0.35
N CYS A 170 -13.02 -22.25 0.23
CA CYS A 170 -13.30 -22.51 1.64
C CYS A 170 -12.56 -21.53 2.56
N VAL A 171 -11.29 -21.23 2.27
CA VAL A 171 -10.46 -20.33 3.09
C VAL A 171 -10.83 -18.86 2.88
N ALA A 172 -11.24 -18.48 1.68
CA ALA A 172 -11.83 -17.17 1.39
C ALA A 172 -13.29 -17.03 1.85
N GLY A 173 -13.89 -18.03 2.49
CA GLY A 173 -15.26 -17.96 3.00
C GLY A 173 -16.37 -18.07 1.94
N VAL A 174 -16.02 -18.20 0.66
CA VAL A 174 -16.95 -18.37 -0.47
C VAL A 174 -17.77 -19.65 -0.33
N LEU A 175 -17.12 -20.73 0.13
CA LEU A 175 -17.76 -22.02 0.41
C LEU A 175 -17.59 -22.37 1.88
N SER A 176 -18.58 -23.03 2.48
CA SER A 176 -18.31 -23.75 3.72
C SER A 176 -17.49 -25.01 3.43
N ALA A 177 -16.78 -25.54 4.43
CA ALA A 177 -16.06 -26.82 4.26
C ALA A 177 -17.01 -27.97 3.86
N SER A 178 -18.25 -27.95 4.36
CA SER A 178 -19.29 -28.91 4.00
C SER A 178 -19.66 -28.80 2.52
N ASP A 179 -19.84 -27.58 2.01
CA ASP A 179 -20.22 -27.34 0.63
C ASP A 179 -19.09 -27.68 -0.35
N ALA A 180 -17.85 -27.31 0.00
CA ALA A 180 -16.67 -27.68 -0.79
C ALA A 180 -16.54 -29.20 -0.92
N ILE A 181 -16.72 -29.95 0.18
CA ILE A 181 -16.73 -31.43 0.17
C ILE A 181 -17.88 -31.95 -0.68
N PHE A 182 -19.08 -31.38 -0.57
CA PHE A 182 -20.24 -31.78 -1.34
C PHE A 182 -20.03 -31.61 -2.85
N LEU A 183 -19.51 -30.46 -3.29
CA LEU A 183 -19.22 -30.21 -4.70
C LEU A 183 -18.14 -31.15 -5.23
N VAL A 184 -17.02 -31.27 -4.53
CA VAL A 184 -15.89 -32.10 -4.96
C VAL A 184 -16.29 -33.56 -5.03
N GLY A 185 -16.96 -34.09 -4.01
CA GLY A 185 -17.44 -35.47 -4.00
C GLY A 185 -18.48 -35.74 -5.08
N SER A 186 -19.43 -34.80 -5.29
CA SER A 186 -20.45 -34.93 -6.34
C SER A 186 -19.84 -34.91 -7.73
N ARG A 187 -18.92 -33.99 -7.99
CA ARG A 187 -18.13 -33.91 -9.23
C ARG A 187 -17.38 -35.21 -9.50
N ALA A 188 -16.65 -35.70 -8.50
CA ALA A 188 -15.88 -36.94 -8.63
C ALA A 188 -16.76 -38.18 -8.93
N ARG A 189 -17.93 -38.27 -8.28
CA ARG A 189 -18.91 -39.34 -8.55
C ARG A 189 -19.47 -39.26 -9.97
N MET A 190 -19.75 -38.05 -10.47
CA MET A 190 -20.20 -37.84 -11.84
C MET A 190 -19.12 -38.26 -12.84
N LEU A 191 -17.85 -37.91 -12.59
CA LEU A 191 -16.71 -38.34 -13.40
C LEU A 191 -16.62 -39.87 -13.50
N GLU A 192 -16.76 -40.58 -12.38
CA GLU A 192 -16.75 -42.05 -12.37
C GLU A 192 -17.90 -42.66 -13.19
N SER A 193 -19.08 -42.03 -13.17
CA SER A 193 -20.28 -42.59 -13.79
C SER A 193 -20.50 -42.20 -15.26
N LEU A 194 -20.04 -41.03 -15.69
CA LEU A 194 -20.37 -40.44 -16.99
C LEU A 194 -19.16 -40.29 -17.91
N CYS A 195 -17.93 -40.35 -17.39
CA CYS A 195 -16.70 -40.23 -18.19
C CYS A 195 -15.98 -41.59 -18.32
N THR A 196 -15.40 -41.85 -19.48
CA THR A 196 -14.64 -43.09 -19.73
C THR A 196 -13.16 -42.91 -19.38
N VAL A 197 -12.67 -43.63 -18.36
CA VAL A 197 -11.25 -43.64 -17.96
C VAL A 197 -10.33 -43.95 -19.16
N GLY A 198 -9.25 -43.20 -19.30
CA GLY A 198 -8.22 -43.43 -20.35
C GLY A 198 -8.62 -43.04 -21.78
N SER A 199 -9.83 -42.54 -22.02
CA SER A 199 -10.22 -42.03 -23.35
C SER A 199 -9.48 -40.75 -23.75
N HIS A 200 -9.02 -39.97 -22.76
CA HIS A 200 -8.28 -38.72 -22.94
C HIS A 200 -7.03 -38.71 -22.08
N LYS A 201 -6.02 -37.93 -22.48
CA LYS A 201 -4.76 -37.75 -21.76
C LYS A 201 -4.46 -36.26 -21.58
N MET A 202 -3.70 -35.94 -20.53
CA MET A 202 -3.10 -34.62 -20.33
C MET A 202 -1.58 -34.72 -20.52
N MET A 203 -0.99 -33.72 -21.14
CA MET A 203 0.43 -33.65 -21.43
C MET A 203 0.99 -32.29 -21.05
N ALA A 204 1.93 -32.27 -20.11
CA ALA A 204 2.71 -31.10 -19.79
C ALA A 204 3.80 -30.89 -20.84
N VAL A 205 3.88 -29.68 -21.37
CA VAL A 205 4.82 -29.24 -22.40
C VAL A 205 5.64 -28.08 -21.83
N LYS A 206 6.96 -28.20 -21.83
CA LYS A 206 7.88 -27.11 -21.42
C LYS A 206 8.01 -26.08 -22.55
N SER A 207 6.93 -25.37 -22.84
CA SER A 207 6.87 -24.32 -23.85
C SER A 207 5.74 -23.33 -23.56
N SER A 208 5.80 -22.16 -24.20
CA SER A 208 4.71 -21.18 -24.15
C SER A 208 3.49 -21.65 -24.95
N ARG A 209 2.31 -21.10 -24.66
CA ARG A 209 1.09 -21.32 -25.44
C ARG A 209 1.29 -21.01 -26.92
N ALA A 210 1.89 -19.87 -27.23
CA ALA A 210 2.10 -19.41 -28.61
C ALA A 210 3.03 -20.36 -29.40
N ASP A 211 4.09 -20.85 -28.76
CA ASP A 211 5.01 -21.80 -29.40
C ASP A 211 4.33 -23.14 -29.67
N ILE A 212 3.49 -23.61 -28.75
CA ILE A 212 2.72 -24.86 -28.94
C ILE A 212 1.72 -24.69 -30.07
N GLU A 213 1.02 -23.56 -30.15
CA GLU A 213 0.07 -23.28 -31.22
C GLU A 213 0.76 -23.30 -32.60
N SER A 214 1.91 -22.64 -32.71
CA SER A 214 2.76 -22.68 -33.91
C SER A 214 3.25 -24.10 -34.22
N ALA A 215 3.67 -24.84 -33.19
CA ALA A 215 4.21 -26.20 -33.30
C ALA A 215 3.14 -27.30 -33.38
N ALA A 216 1.85 -27.00 -33.22
CA ALA A 216 0.77 -27.98 -33.34
C ALA A 216 0.29 -28.15 -34.78
N ASN A 217 0.63 -27.23 -35.69
CA ASN A 217 0.25 -27.27 -37.12
C ASN A 217 -1.25 -27.53 -37.33
N ASN A 218 -2.11 -26.81 -36.59
CA ASN A 218 -3.57 -26.93 -36.59
C ASN A 218 -4.12 -28.30 -36.12
N MET A 219 -3.33 -29.15 -35.47
CA MET A 219 -3.87 -30.34 -34.79
C MET A 219 -4.83 -29.94 -33.66
N PRO A 220 -5.98 -30.63 -33.50
CA PRO A 220 -6.92 -30.32 -32.45
C PRO A 220 -6.39 -30.76 -31.07
N TYR A 221 -6.48 -29.85 -30.10
CA TYR A 221 -6.26 -30.11 -28.68
C TYR A 221 -7.04 -29.09 -27.84
N ASP A 222 -7.37 -29.47 -26.61
CA ASP A 222 -7.84 -28.55 -25.57
C ASP A 222 -6.64 -27.98 -24.81
N LEU A 223 -6.63 -26.67 -24.58
CA LEU A 223 -5.67 -26.02 -23.69
C LEU A 223 -6.14 -26.21 -22.24
N ALA A 224 -5.48 -27.06 -21.46
CA ALA A 224 -5.93 -27.39 -20.11
C ALA A 224 -5.41 -26.41 -19.06
N CYS A 225 -4.10 -26.11 -19.07
CA CYS A 225 -3.49 -25.17 -18.12
C CYS A 225 -2.40 -24.33 -18.78
N VAL A 226 -2.34 -23.04 -18.41
CA VAL A 226 -1.17 -22.18 -18.65
C VAL A 226 -0.57 -21.88 -17.30
N ASN A 227 0.44 -22.67 -16.91
CA ASN A 227 1.00 -22.66 -15.56
C ASN A 227 2.07 -21.57 -15.38
N GLY A 228 2.75 -21.18 -16.45
CA GLY A 228 3.76 -20.13 -16.44
C GLY A 228 4.27 -19.82 -17.84
N PRO A 229 5.22 -18.89 -18.01
CA PRO A 229 5.60 -18.37 -19.32
C PRO A 229 6.11 -19.45 -20.31
N LYS A 230 6.65 -20.55 -19.78
CA LYS A 230 7.16 -21.70 -20.55
C LYS A 230 6.63 -23.04 -20.03
N GLU A 231 5.48 -23.04 -19.35
CA GLU A 231 4.87 -24.25 -18.79
C GLU A 231 3.39 -24.31 -19.13
N THR A 232 3.05 -25.17 -20.09
CA THR A 232 1.68 -25.31 -20.58
C THR A 232 1.25 -26.77 -20.52
N VAL A 233 -0.01 -27.04 -20.23
CA VAL A 233 -0.61 -28.39 -20.26
C VAL A 233 -1.69 -28.42 -21.32
N VAL A 234 -1.58 -29.37 -22.24
CA VAL A 234 -2.59 -29.65 -23.26
C VAL A 234 -3.30 -30.96 -22.96
N SER A 235 -4.50 -31.12 -23.51
CA SER A 235 -5.31 -32.31 -23.34
C SER A 235 -6.13 -32.62 -24.60
N GLY A 236 -6.62 -33.84 -24.69
CA GLY A 236 -7.43 -34.32 -25.81
C GLY A 236 -7.55 -35.83 -25.77
N THR A 237 -8.09 -36.45 -26.83
CA THR A 237 -8.17 -37.92 -26.88
C THR A 237 -6.78 -38.54 -26.82
N THR A 238 -6.70 -39.80 -26.39
CA THR A 238 -5.44 -40.52 -26.34
C THR A 238 -4.70 -40.48 -27.67
N GLU A 239 -5.40 -40.69 -28.79
CA GLU A 239 -4.83 -40.67 -30.14
C GLU A 239 -4.34 -39.26 -30.53
N GLN A 240 -5.13 -38.22 -30.24
CA GLN A 240 -4.75 -36.83 -30.52
C GLN A 240 -3.48 -36.44 -29.76
N MET A 241 -3.39 -36.79 -28.47
CA MET A 241 -2.25 -36.42 -27.65
C MET A 241 -0.98 -37.19 -28.00
N GLU A 242 -1.10 -38.46 -28.40
CA GLU A 242 0.03 -39.25 -28.90
C GLU A 242 0.57 -38.68 -30.21
N ALA A 243 -0.30 -38.30 -31.14
CA ALA A 243 0.09 -37.65 -32.40
C ALA A 243 0.75 -36.28 -32.16
N LEU A 244 0.14 -35.45 -31.31
CA LEU A 244 0.68 -34.13 -30.96
C LEU A 244 2.04 -34.24 -30.26
N ALA A 245 2.23 -35.24 -29.39
CA ALA A 245 3.49 -35.45 -28.69
C ALA A 245 4.66 -35.74 -29.65
N VAL A 246 4.41 -36.50 -30.72
CA VAL A 246 5.43 -36.76 -31.75
C VAL A 246 5.85 -35.45 -32.41
N LEU A 247 4.87 -34.67 -32.88
CA LEU A 247 5.10 -33.42 -33.58
C LEU A 247 5.84 -32.38 -32.71
N LEU A 248 5.43 -32.23 -31.45
CA LEU A 248 6.07 -31.31 -30.52
C LEU A 248 7.51 -31.73 -30.19
N LYS A 249 7.77 -33.04 -30.04
CA LYS A 249 9.13 -33.56 -29.81
C LYS A 249 10.04 -33.37 -31.01
N GLU A 250 9.53 -33.55 -32.24
CA GLU A 250 10.27 -33.27 -33.48
C GLU A 250 10.69 -31.80 -33.58
N ARG A 251 9.87 -30.90 -33.03
CA ARG A 251 10.17 -29.46 -32.91
C ARG A 251 10.98 -29.07 -31.68
N GLY A 252 11.46 -30.05 -30.91
CA GLY A 252 12.36 -29.85 -29.78
C GLY A 252 11.69 -29.55 -28.44
N HIS A 253 10.35 -29.65 -28.33
CA HIS A 253 9.65 -29.42 -27.07
C HIS A 253 9.66 -30.66 -26.18
N ARG A 254 9.98 -30.46 -24.89
CA ARG A 254 9.90 -31.53 -23.88
C ARG A 254 8.45 -31.75 -23.47
N CYS A 255 7.97 -32.99 -23.67
CA CYS A 255 6.60 -33.40 -23.41
C CYS A 255 6.54 -34.52 -22.37
N ILE A 256 5.65 -34.40 -21.38
CA ILE A 256 5.47 -35.36 -20.27
C ILE A 256 3.98 -35.63 -20.10
N PHE A 257 3.55 -36.89 -20.27
CA PHE A 257 2.18 -37.30 -19.96
C PHE A 257 1.95 -37.35 -18.45
N LEU A 258 0.79 -36.85 -18.01
CA LEU A 258 0.40 -36.85 -16.60
C LEU A 258 -0.30 -38.18 -16.25
N ASP A 259 0.07 -38.80 -15.12
CA ASP A 259 -0.56 -40.01 -14.59
C ASP A 259 -1.88 -39.67 -13.88
N VAL A 260 -2.92 -39.38 -14.67
CA VAL A 260 -4.27 -39.09 -14.19
C VAL A 260 -5.31 -39.92 -14.96
N PRO A 261 -6.38 -40.40 -14.30
CA PRO A 261 -7.38 -41.27 -14.94
C PRO A 261 -8.30 -40.55 -15.94
N PHE A 262 -8.41 -39.23 -15.80
CA PHE A 262 -9.20 -38.34 -16.65
C PHE A 262 -8.38 -37.11 -17.02
N ALA A 263 -8.61 -36.59 -18.23
CA ALA A 263 -8.13 -35.30 -18.68
C ALA A 263 -9.09 -34.19 -18.27
N PHE A 264 -8.73 -33.47 -17.21
CA PHE A 264 -9.47 -32.31 -16.73
C PHE A 264 -9.30 -31.12 -17.68
N HIS A 265 -10.22 -30.15 -17.62
CA HIS A 265 -10.19 -28.94 -18.45
C HIS A 265 -10.19 -29.26 -19.96
N SER A 266 -10.95 -30.29 -20.32
CA SER A 266 -11.02 -30.86 -21.67
C SER A 266 -12.44 -31.30 -22.02
N ALA A 267 -12.68 -31.63 -23.29
CA ALA A 267 -13.95 -32.16 -23.78
C ALA A 267 -14.42 -33.42 -23.03
N GLN A 268 -13.52 -34.15 -22.36
CA GLN A 268 -13.90 -35.28 -21.53
C GLN A 268 -14.85 -34.89 -20.36
N MET A 269 -14.84 -33.63 -19.95
CA MET A 269 -15.68 -33.12 -18.86
C MET A 269 -17.10 -32.78 -19.31
N ASP A 270 -17.37 -32.65 -20.62
CA ASP A 270 -18.66 -32.23 -21.17
C ASP A 270 -19.86 -33.03 -20.63
N PRO A 271 -19.81 -34.37 -20.46
CA PRO A 271 -20.93 -35.16 -19.98
C PRO A 271 -21.40 -34.81 -18.56
N ILE A 272 -20.55 -34.19 -17.73
CA ILE A 272 -20.90 -33.90 -16.32
C ILE A 272 -21.38 -32.46 -16.09
N LEU A 273 -21.17 -31.54 -17.04
CA LEU A 273 -21.24 -30.10 -16.78
C LEU A 273 -22.63 -29.64 -16.33
N ASP A 274 -23.68 -30.03 -17.04
CA ASP A 274 -25.03 -29.55 -16.77
C ASP A 274 -25.58 -30.14 -15.45
N ALA A 275 -25.31 -31.43 -15.19
CA ALA A 275 -25.67 -32.08 -13.93
C ALA A 275 -24.89 -31.49 -12.74
N PHE A 276 -23.62 -31.14 -12.95
CA PHE A 276 -22.77 -30.57 -11.92
C PHE A 276 -23.20 -29.14 -11.56
N GLU A 277 -23.48 -28.30 -12.57
CA GLU A 277 -24.01 -26.95 -12.35
C GLU A 277 -25.32 -26.97 -11.58
N GLU A 278 -26.24 -27.84 -11.96
CA GLU A 278 -27.54 -27.98 -11.30
C GLU A 278 -27.39 -28.45 -9.85
N THR A 279 -26.46 -29.36 -9.59
CA THR A 279 -26.11 -29.82 -8.24
C THR A 279 -25.55 -28.68 -7.40
N ALA A 280 -24.66 -27.87 -7.97
CA ALA A 280 -24.09 -26.71 -7.29
C ALA A 280 -25.16 -25.65 -6.99
N ARG A 281 -26.03 -25.35 -7.95
CA ARG A 281 -27.11 -24.35 -7.83
C ARG A 281 -28.13 -24.71 -6.75
N LYS A 282 -28.47 -25.99 -6.61
CA LYS A 282 -29.47 -26.46 -5.63
C LYS A 282 -28.89 -26.77 -4.26
N GLY A 283 -27.65 -27.26 -4.22
CA GLY A 283 -27.07 -27.87 -3.02
C GLY A 283 -26.11 -26.98 -2.25
N VAL A 284 -25.70 -25.84 -2.81
CA VAL A 284 -24.62 -25.01 -2.25
C VAL A 284 -24.97 -23.54 -2.25
N LEU A 285 -24.57 -22.86 -1.18
CA LEU A 285 -24.57 -21.41 -1.09
C LEU A 285 -23.14 -20.89 -1.31
N PHE A 286 -22.96 -20.14 -2.39
CA PHE A 286 -21.75 -19.35 -2.62
C PHE A 286 -21.92 -18.00 -1.92
N ARG A 287 -20.89 -17.59 -1.18
CA ARG A 287 -20.85 -16.31 -0.45
C ARG A 287 -19.79 -15.39 -1.04
N ALA A 288 -19.87 -14.11 -0.69
CA ALA A 288 -18.81 -13.17 -0.97
C ALA A 288 -17.46 -13.60 -0.37
N PRO A 289 -16.36 -13.50 -1.12
CA PRO A 289 -15.04 -13.80 -0.59
C PRO A 289 -14.66 -12.79 0.49
N THR A 290 -14.26 -13.28 1.66
CA THR A 290 -13.71 -12.46 2.76
C THR A 290 -12.23 -12.15 2.57
N LEU A 291 -11.58 -12.79 1.59
CA LEU A 291 -10.20 -12.56 1.17
C LEU A 291 -10.16 -12.51 -0.36
N PRO A 292 -9.35 -11.65 -0.99
CA PRO A 292 -9.17 -11.63 -2.43
C PRO A 292 -8.84 -13.02 -3.00
N VAL A 293 -9.55 -13.41 -4.06
CA VAL A 293 -9.34 -14.69 -4.75
C VAL A 293 -8.77 -14.45 -6.14
N VAL A 294 -7.53 -14.87 -6.36
CA VAL A 294 -6.90 -14.82 -7.69
C VAL A 294 -7.45 -16.00 -8.51
N SER A 295 -8.27 -15.71 -9.53
CA SER A 295 -8.97 -16.73 -10.32
C SER A 295 -8.22 -17.06 -11.61
N PRO A 296 -7.72 -18.30 -11.78
CA PRO A 296 -7.11 -18.74 -13.04
C PRO A 296 -8.10 -18.81 -14.21
N LEU A 297 -9.38 -19.04 -13.93
CA LEU A 297 -10.41 -19.12 -14.97
C LEU A 297 -10.71 -17.73 -15.55
N LEU A 298 -10.85 -16.74 -14.68
CA LEU A 298 -11.25 -15.39 -15.09
C LEU A 298 -10.04 -14.50 -15.44
N GLY A 299 -8.83 -14.90 -15.07
CA GLY A 299 -7.61 -14.11 -15.27
C GLY A 299 -7.64 -12.78 -14.51
N LYS A 300 -8.38 -12.71 -13.40
CA LYS A 300 -8.52 -11.52 -12.55
C LYS A 300 -8.54 -11.87 -11.06
N VAL A 301 -8.36 -10.84 -10.23
CA VAL A 301 -8.62 -10.93 -8.78
C VAL A 301 -10.10 -10.66 -8.52
N VAL A 302 -10.73 -11.52 -7.74
CA VAL A 302 -12.16 -11.50 -7.42
C VAL A 302 -12.37 -11.04 -5.98
N PHE A 303 -13.25 -10.06 -5.80
CA PHE A 303 -13.65 -9.49 -4.50
C PHE A 303 -15.16 -9.56 -4.27
N ASP A 304 -15.90 -9.92 -5.31
CA ASP A 304 -17.36 -9.86 -5.37
C ASP A 304 -18.08 -11.19 -5.05
N GLU A 305 -19.37 -11.12 -4.73
CA GLU A 305 -20.20 -12.26 -4.31
C GLU A 305 -20.60 -13.21 -5.44
N LYS A 306 -20.56 -12.78 -6.70
CA LYS A 306 -21.25 -13.53 -7.76
C LYS A 306 -20.36 -13.96 -8.91
N SER A 307 -19.12 -13.49 -9.02
CA SER A 307 -18.16 -14.11 -9.94
C SER A 307 -17.99 -15.59 -9.63
N LEU A 308 -18.05 -15.97 -8.35
CA LEU A 308 -17.85 -17.34 -7.87
C LEU A 308 -19.19 -17.98 -7.55
N ASN A 309 -19.76 -18.70 -8.51
CA ASN A 309 -21.10 -19.30 -8.40
C ASN A 309 -21.16 -20.70 -9.04
N ALA A 310 -22.36 -21.27 -9.18
CA ALA A 310 -22.57 -22.57 -9.82
C ALA A 310 -22.07 -22.62 -11.28
N GLU A 311 -22.29 -21.55 -12.05
CA GLU A 311 -21.81 -21.44 -13.42
C GLU A 311 -20.28 -21.33 -13.47
N TYR A 312 -19.67 -20.63 -12.51
CA TYR A 312 -18.22 -20.58 -12.36
C TYR A 312 -17.64 -21.98 -12.19
N VAL A 313 -18.14 -22.79 -11.25
CA VAL A 313 -17.56 -24.13 -11.00
C VAL A 313 -17.79 -25.09 -12.16
N ARG A 314 -18.88 -24.92 -12.93
CA ARG A 314 -19.08 -25.60 -14.21
C ARG A 314 -17.99 -25.21 -15.21
N ARG A 315 -17.80 -23.90 -15.43
CA ARG A 315 -16.80 -23.37 -16.36
C ARG A 315 -15.38 -23.79 -15.95
N ALA A 316 -15.03 -23.64 -14.68
CA ALA A 316 -13.74 -24.04 -14.11
C ALA A 316 -13.48 -25.55 -14.21
N THR A 317 -14.52 -26.38 -14.37
CA THR A 317 -14.34 -27.81 -14.60
C THR A 317 -13.94 -28.12 -16.05
N ARG A 318 -14.30 -27.27 -17.01
CA ARG A 318 -14.12 -27.51 -18.46
C ARG A 318 -13.07 -26.62 -19.13
N GLN A 319 -12.98 -25.36 -18.74
CA GLN A 319 -12.19 -24.32 -19.38
C GLN A 319 -10.76 -24.27 -18.80
N THR A 320 -9.87 -23.58 -19.50
CA THR A 320 -8.44 -23.47 -19.16
C THR A 320 -8.21 -22.89 -17.76
N VAL A 321 -7.26 -23.49 -17.03
CA VAL A 321 -6.66 -22.88 -15.82
C VAL A 321 -5.51 -21.98 -16.27
N ASP A 322 -5.76 -20.67 -16.40
CA ASP A 322 -4.75 -19.68 -16.79
C ASP A 322 -4.08 -19.07 -15.55
N PHE A 323 -3.19 -19.86 -14.93
CA PHE A 323 -2.44 -19.46 -13.75
C PHE A 323 -1.54 -18.26 -14.04
N LEU A 324 -0.94 -18.21 -15.24
CA LEU A 324 -0.05 -17.12 -15.65
C LEU A 324 -0.80 -15.78 -15.69
N SER A 325 -1.88 -15.70 -16.47
CA SER A 325 -2.63 -14.44 -16.59
C SER A 325 -3.25 -13.99 -15.27
N ALA A 326 -3.68 -14.93 -14.42
CA ALA A 326 -4.20 -14.58 -13.09
C ALA A 326 -3.10 -14.02 -12.17
N MET A 327 -1.89 -14.56 -12.21
CA MET A 327 -0.74 -14.02 -11.48
C MET A 327 -0.33 -12.64 -12.01
N GLU A 328 -0.28 -12.45 -13.33
CA GLU A 328 0.01 -11.15 -13.95
C GLU A 328 -1.03 -10.10 -13.57
N SER A 329 -2.32 -10.47 -13.54
CA SER A 329 -3.39 -9.60 -13.07
C SER A 329 -3.24 -9.23 -11.59
N ALA A 330 -2.92 -10.21 -10.73
CA ALA A 330 -2.67 -9.98 -9.32
C ALA A 330 -1.47 -9.05 -9.07
N GLN A 331 -0.42 -9.13 -9.90
CA GLN A 331 0.70 -8.19 -9.87
C GLN A 331 0.31 -6.79 -10.36
N ALA A 332 -0.39 -6.70 -11.49
CA ALA A 332 -0.81 -5.42 -12.06
C ALA A 332 -1.74 -4.64 -11.13
N THR A 333 -2.55 -5.34 -10.34
CA THR A 333 -3.45 -4.77 -9.32
C THR A 333 -2.77 -4.55 -7.96
N SER A 334 -1.46 -4.83 -7.83
CA SER A 334 -0.70 -4.72 -6.58
C SER A 334 -1.26 -5.55 -5.42
N ILE A 335 -1.99 -6.64 -5.72
CA ILE A 335 -2.48 -7.59 -4.72
C ILE A 335 -1.36 -8.54 -4.27
N VAL A 336 -0.44 -8.86 -5.18
CA VAL A 336 0.79 -9.59 -4.88
C VAL A 336 1.98 -8.93 -5.56
N ASP A 337 3.14 -9.04 -4.92
CA ASP A 337 4.39 -8.51 -5.43
C ASP A 337 5.57 -9.44 -5.09
N LYS A 338 6.80 -8.97 -5.33
CA LYS A 338 8.05 -9.70 -5.02
C LYS A 338 8.28 -9.92 -3.51
N ASP A 339 7.68 -9.10 -2.66
CA ASP A 339 7.87 -9.14 -1.20
C ASP A 339 6.78 -9.99 -0.52
N THR A 340 5.73 -10.36 -1.25
CA THR A 340 4.70 -11.31 -0.84
C THR A 340 5.29 -12.71 -0.66
N VAL A 341 5.09 -13.30 0.52
CA VAL A 341 5.53 -14.68 0.79
C VAL A 341 4.42 -15.67 0.48
N TRP A 342 4.76 -16.75 -0.21
CA TRP A 342 3.79 -17.73 -0.71
C TRP A 342 3.90 -19.04 0.05
N ILE A 343 2.76 -19.54 0.53
CA ILE A 343 2.65 -20.89 1.09
C ILE A 343 1.79 -21.71 0.14
N GLU A 344 2.39 -22.75 -0.42
CA GLU A 344 1.64 -23.77 -1.15
C GLU A 344 1.03 -24.76 -0.16
N VAL A 345 -0.30 -24.70 -0.07
CA VAL A 345 -1.14 -25.52 0.77
C VAL A 345 -1.53 -26.75 -0.03
N GLY A 346 -0.98 -27.89 0.33
CA GLY A 346 -1.22 -29.14 -0.37
C GLY A 346 -0.20 -30.23 -0.09
N PRO A 347 -0.39 -31.41 -0.71
CA PRO A 347 0.44 -32.59 -0.47
C PRO A 347 1.82 -32.55 -1.14
N HIS A 348 2.04 -31.66 -2.11
CA HIS A 348 3.33 -31.49 -2.80
C HIS A 348 3.41 -30.13 -3.53
N PRO A 349 4.53 -29.39 -3.46
CA PRO A 349 4.59 -28.05 -4.03
C PRO A 349 4.87 -28.07 -5.54
N VAL A 350 3.86 -27.75 -6.36
CA VAL A 350 3.97 -27.54 -7.81
C VAL A 350 3.80 -26.07 -8.19
N CYS A 351 2.88 -25.35 -7.53
CA CYS A 351 2.59 -23.94 -7.79
C CYS A 351 3.74 -23.01 -7.37
N THR A 352 4.56 -23.39 -6.38
CA THR A 352 5.75 -22.61 -5.99
C THR A 352 6.71 -22.36 -7.16
N ALA A 353 6.86 -23.33 -8.07
CA ALA A 353 7.69 -23.18 -9.26
C ALA A 353 7.06 -22.21 -10.27
N PHE A 354 5.73 -22.26 -10.41
CA PHE A 354 4.98 -21.36 -11.28
C PHE A 354 5.10 -19.91 -10.82
N ILE A 355 4.88 -19.66 -9.52
CA ILE A 355 5.00 -18.32 -8.92
C ILE A 355 6.41 -17.75 -9.12
N LYS A 356 7.45 -18.54 -8.85
CA LYS A 356 8.86 -18.11 -9.04
C LYS A 356 9.23 -17.86 -10.49
N ALA A 357 8.52 -18.46 -11.45
CA ALA A 357 8.74 -18.24 -12.87
C ALA A 357 8.01 -17.00 -13.41
N THR A 358 7.00 -16.49 -12.69
CA THR A 358 6.20 -15.34 -13.10
C THR A 358 6.66 -14.03 -12.47
N ILE A 359 7.09 -14.05 -11.20
CA ILE A 359 7.51 -12.84 -10.47
C ILE A 359 9.04 -12.71 -10.46
N ASP A 360 9.56 -11.55 -10.85
CA ASP A 360 10.99 -11.21 -10.82
C ASP A 360 11.24 -9.94 -9.97
N PRO A 361 12.15 -9.95 -8.98
CA PRO A 361 12.87 -11.12 -8.46
C PRO A 361 11.93 -12.16 -7.82
N ALA A 362 12.33 -13.43 -7.90
CA ALA A 362 11.53 -14.54 -7.40
C ALA A 362 11.22 -14.40 -5.89
N PRO A 363 9.94 -14.46 -5.49
CA PRO A 363 9.55 -14.33 -4.10
C PRO A 363 9.89 -15.58 -3.29
N ILE A 364 9.81 -15.45 -1.96
CA ILE A 364 9.87 -16.61 -1.07
C ILE A 364 8.57 -17.39 -1.27
N ALA A 365 8.69 -18.61 -1.82
CA ALA A 365 7.58 -19.55 -1.94
C ALA A 365 7.98 -20.91 -1.35
N VAL A 366 7.18 -21.37 -0.40
CA VAL A 366 7.40 -22.58 0.41
C VAL A 366 6.22 -23.55 0.32
N GLY A 367 6.43 -24.83 0.57
CA GLY A 367 5.39 -25.86 0.52
C GLY A 367 4.97 -26.32 1.91
N SER A 368 3.75 -26.84 2.03
CA SER A 368 3.27 -27.48 3.27
C SER A 368 3.86 -28.88 3.44
N PHE A 369 3.67 -29.75 2.44
CA PHE A 369 4.22 -31.09 2.37
C PHE A 369 4.97 -31.31 1.07
N ARG A 370 5.89 -32.28 1.04
CA ARG A 370 6.54 -32.75 -0.18
C ARG A 370 6.43 -34.26 -0.29
N ARG A 371 5.94 -34.74 -1.44
CA ARG A 371 5.94 -36.16 -1.79
C ARG A 371 7.31 -36.82 -1.52
N GLY A 372 7.29 -37.94 -0.80
CA GLY A 372 8.49 -38.70 -0.44
C GLY A 372 9.30 -38.14 0.73
N GLU A 373 8.91 -37.01 1.31
CA GLU A 373 9.56 -36.39 2.47
C GLU A 373 8.65 -36.47 3.70
N ASP A 374 9.25 -36.52 4.89
CA ASP A 374 8.52 -36.42 6.15
C ASP A 374 7.85 -35.04 6.27
N ASN A 375 6.59 -35.01 6.72
CA ASN A 375 5.79 -33.79 6.77
C ASN A 375 6.38 -32.73 7.71
N TRP A 376 6.95 -33.13 8.84
CA TRP A 376 7.54 -32.21 9.81
C TRP A 376 8.83 -31.58 9.27
N THR A 377 9.59 -32.36 8.50
CA THR A 377 10.78 -31.91 7.77
C THR A 377 10.44 -30.76 6.82
N THR A 378 9.46 -30.95 5.92
CA THR A 378 9.03 -29.87 5.01
C THR A 378 8.48 -28.66 5.77
N LEU A 379 7.63 -28.87 6.78
CA LEU A 379 7.07 -27.77 7.57
C LEU A 379 8.14 -26.97 8.32
N ALA A 380 9.11 -27.63 8.93
CA ALA A 380 10.19 -26.97 9.66
C ALA A 380 11.08 -26.14 8.73
N GLN A 381 11.38 -26.64 7.52
CA GLN A 381 12.11 -25.89 6.50
C GLN A 381 11.31 -24.65 6.06
N SER A 382 10.02 -24.81 5.78
CA SER A 382 9.13 -23.73 5.38
C SER A 382 9.00 -22.66 6.47
N LEU A 383 8.77 -23.04 7.72
CA LEU A 383 8.72 -22.13 8.86
C LEU A 383 10.04 -21.41 9.09
N GLY A 384 11.18 -22.09 8.91
CA GLY A 384 12.49 -21.45 9.00
C GLY A 384 12.70 -20.37 7.94
N GLN A 385 12.26 -20.60 6.70
CA GLN A 385 12.32 -19.60 5.64
C GLN A 385 11.39 -18.42 5.91
N LEU A 386 10.14 -18.69 6.33
CA LEU A 386 9.16 -17.65 6.69
C LEU A 386 9.64 -16.82 7.89
N HIS A 387 10.21 -17.46 8.91
CA HIS A 387 10.79 -16.78 10.07
C HIS A 387 11.94 -15.85 9.68
N CYS A 388 12.84 -16.31 8.81
CA CYS A 388 13.93 -15.50 8.25
C CYS A 388 13.41 -14.37 7.32
N ALA A 389 12.23 -14.52 6.74
CA ALA A 389 11.55 -13.49 5.95
C ALA A 389 10.89 -12.40 6.82
N GLY A 390 10.72 -12.65 8.12
CA GLY A 390 10.06 -11.71 9.05
C GLY A 390 8.64 -12.11 9.45
N VAL A 391 8.11 -13.22 8.93
CA VAL A 391 6.80 -13.75 9.35
C VAL A 391 6.86 -14.13 10.84
N GLN A 392 5.81 -13.78 11.57
CA GLN A 392 5.70 -14.05 13.01
C GLN A 392 5.17 -15.47 13.23
N VAL A 393 6.09 -16.40 13.47
CA VAL A 393 5.77 -17.80 13.75
C VAL A 393 5.50 -17.99 15.24
N ARG A 394 4.39 -18.68 15.55
CA ARG A 394 4.07 -19.18 16.90
C ARG A 394 4.73 -20.54 17.13
N TRP A 395 6.00 -20.50 17.51
CA TRP A 395 6.81 -21.71 17.73
C TRP A 395 6.32 -22.57 18.90
N ASP A 396 5.66 -21.96 19.88
CA ASP A 396 4.96 -22.66 20.95
C ASP A 396 3.90 -23.63 20.40
N GLU A 397 3.10 -23.21 19.42
CA GLU A 397 2.10 -24.07 18.78
C GLU A 397 2.75 -25.18 17.92
N PHE A 398 3.90 -24.90 17.28
CA PHE A 398 4.67 -25.94 16.57
C PHE A 398 5.15 -27.06 17.50
N HIS A 399 5.64 -26.70 18.69
CA HIS A 399 6.17 -27.66 19.68
C HIS A 399 5.10 -28.27 20.58
N ARG A 400 3.89 -27.72 20.59
CA ARG A 400 2.79 -28.14 21.47
C ARG A 400 2.51 -29.65 21.49
N PRO A 401 2.51 -30.38 20.35
CA PRO A 401 2.28 -31.83 20.39
C PRO A 401 3.37 -32.61 21.14
N PHE A 402 4.56 -32.02 21.31
CA PHE A 402 5.74 -32.66 21.85
C PHE A 402 6.17 -32.09 23.21
N GLU A 403 5.52 -31.03 23.71
CA GLU A 403 5.97 -30.26 24.88
C GLU A 403 6.26 -31.12 26.12
N ALA A 404 5.46 -32.16 26.38
CA ALA A 404 5.66 -33.07 27.50
C ALA A 404 6.96 -33.89 27.43
N SER A 405 7.58 -33.99 26.26
CA SER A 405 8.83 -34.72 25.99
C SER A 405 10.04 -33.80 25.80
N LEU A 406 9.88 -32.48 25.97
CA LEU A 406 10.92 -31.48 25.73
C LEU A 406 11.47 -30.91 27.05
N ARG A 407 12.75 -30.53 27.05
CA ARG A 407 13.44 -29.88 28.17
C ARG A 407 14.09 -28.57 27.73
N LEU A 408 14.25 -27.66 28.69
CA LEU A 408 14.97 -26.41 28.48
C LEU A 408 16.48 -26.62 28.68
N LEU A 409 17.27 -26.13 27.74
CA LEU A 409 18.72 -26.14 27.82
C LEU A 409 19.26 -24.79 28.31
N ASP A 410 20.30 -24.84 29.15
CA ASP A 410 21.04 -23.64 29.58
C ASP A 410 22.03 -23.22 28.48
N LEU A 411 21.49 -22.53 27.48
CA LEU A 411 22.22 -22.12 26.28
C LEU A 411 23.03 -20.82 26.52
N PRO A 412 24.15 -20.59 25.80
CA PRO A 412 24.95 -19.38 25.94
C PRO A 412 24.15 -18.09 25.79
N THR A 413 24.50 -17.07 26.59
CA THR A 413 23.86 -15.76 26.55
C THR A 413 24.13 -15.02 25.23
N TYR A 414 23.24 -14.08 24.90
CA TYR A 414 23.35 -13.25 23.71
C TYR A 414 24.71 -12.53 23.65
N SER A 415 25.37 -12.61 22.50
CA SER A 415 26.62 -11.91 22.23
C SER A 415 26.32 -10.47 21.82
N TRP A 416 26.42 -9.55 22.76
CA TRP A 416 26.29 -8.12 22.50
C TRP A 416 27.42 -7.62 21.59
N ASN A 417 27.12 -6.60 20.80
CA ASN A 417 28.14 -5.83 20.10
C ASN A 417 28.65 -4.76 21.07
N ASP A 418 29.80 -5.01 21.67
CA ASP A 418 30.40 -4.18 22.72
C ASP A 418 31.01 -2.88 22.17
N LYS A 419 30.20 -2.12 21.41
CA LYS A 419 30.55 -0.75 21.01
C LYS A 419 30.57 0.12 22.27
N LYS A 420 31.65 0.86 22.44
CA LYS A 420 31.83 1.76 23.57
C LYS A 420 30.95 3.00 23.39
N TYR A 421 29.76 2.97 24.00
CA TYR A 421 28.87 4.13 24.11
C TYR A 421 29.08 4.92 25.40
N TRP A 422 30.07 4.54 26.21
CA TRP A 422 30.45 5.28 27.40
C TRP A 422 30.98 6.66 27.00
N ILE A 423 30.34 7.72 27.50
CA ILE A 423 31.01 9.01 27.63
C ILE A 423 32.07 8.78 28.70
N GLN A 424 33.32 8.59 28.27
CA GLN A 424 34.44 8.49 29.18
C GLN A 424 34.50 9.80 29.95
N TYR A 425 34.20 9.73 31.23
CA TYR A 425 34.22 10.88 32.10
C TYR A 425 35.67 11.33 32.26
N ASN A 426 36.02 12.42 31.58
CA ASN A 426 37.30 13.11 31.72
C ASN A 426 37.04 14.41 32.50
N GLY A 427 37.05 14.35 33.83
CA GLY A 427 37.08 15.55 34.67
C GLY A 427 36.32 15.45 35.99
N ASP A 428 37.00 15.69 37.09
CA ASP A 428 36.72 15.27 38.47
C ASP A 428 35.63 16.09 39.19
N TRP A 429 34.55 16.50 38.51
CA TRP A 429 33.51 17.44 39.00
C TRP A 429 33.11 17.28 40.48
N ALA A 430 32.98 16.05 40.99
CA ALA A 430 32.57 15.81 42.38
C ALA A 430 33.66 16.16 43.42
N LEU A 431 34.93 16.33 43.01
CA LEU A 431 36.10 16.52 43.88
C LEU A 431 36.55 17.98 44.02
N THR A 432 36.14 18.92 43.16
CA THR A 432 36.76 20.27 43.09
C THR A 432 35.78 21.45 42.99
N LYS A 433 34.59 21.33 43.59
CA LYS A 433 33.62 22.43 43.62
C LYS A 433 34.19 23.64 44.38
N GLY A 434 34.59 24.68 43.65
CA GLY A 434 35.06 25.97 44.19
C GLY A 434 36.53 26.31 43.96
N ASN A 435 37.29 25.50 43.20
CA ASN A 435 38.71 25.80 42.95
C ASN A 435 38.93 26.42 41.56
N THR A 436 39.38 27.68 41.51
CA THR A 436 39.62 28.48 40.29
C THR A 436 40.94 28.14 39.58
N PHE A 437 41.61 27.06 39.99
CA PHE A 437 42.95 26.70 39.54
C PHE A 437 43.01 26.38 38.02
N TYR A 438 41.91 25.90 37.42
CA TYR A 438 41.81 25.58 35.99
C TYR A 438 41.17 26.68 35.14
N ASP A 439 40.89 27.86 35.71
CA ASP A 439 40.35 28.97 34.91
C ASP A 439 41.38 29.48 33.89
N ALA A 440 42.69 29.28 34.16
CA ALA A 440 43.76 29.54 33.20
C ALA A 440 43.74 28.58 31.99
N GLU A 441 43.34 27.32 32.17
CA GLU A 441 43.18 26.34 31.07
C GLU A 441 41.87 26.53 30.30
N LYS A 442 40.79 27.02 30.96
CA LYS A 442 39.56 27.44 30.27
C LYS A 442 39.74 28.67 29.39
N GLY A 443 40.70 29.54 29.71
CA GLY A 443 41.12 30.64 28.83
C GLY A 443 41.80 30.16 27.55
N LEU A 444 42.49 29.02 27.60
CA LEU A 444 43.20 28.43 26.46
C LEU A 444 42.32 27.50 25.62
N THR A 445 41.31 26.84 26.21
CA THR A 445 40.39 25.94 25.49
C THR A 445 39.13 26.62 24.94
N ARG A 446 38.80 27.86 25.35
CA ARG A 446 37.80 28.68 24.65
C ARG A 446 38.27 29.21 23.29
N GLY A 447 39.55 29.09 22.97
CA GLY A 447 40.10 29.45 21.66
C GLY A 447 39.95 28.37 20.58
N GLN A 448 39.65 27.11 20.94
CA GLN A 448 39.68 25.97 20.02
C GLN A 448 38.64 24.91 20.39
N ALA A 449 37.37 25.23 20.19
CA ALA A 449 36.32 24.23 20.03
C ALA A 449 35.55 24.57 18.74
N CYS A 450 35.87 23.83 17.68
CA CYS A 450 35.10 23.68 16.45
C CYS A 450 34.64 24.98 15.77
N ILE A 451 35.61 25.76 15.29
CA ILE A 451 35.44 26.38 13.97
C ILE A 451 35.46 25.21 12.97
N SER A 452 34.27 24.70 12.61
CA SER A 452 34.14 23.97 11.36
C SER A 452 34.57 24.94 10.26
N ASN A 453 35.63 24.62 9.52
CA ASN A 453 35.98 25.28 8.27
C ASN A 453 34.96 24.95 7.16
N ALA A 454 33.66 25.04 7.47
CA ALA A 454 32.64 25.24 6.47
C ALA A 454 32.69 26.74 6.11
N PRO A 455 32.71 27.12 4.83
CA PRO A 455 32.59 28.53 4.46
C PRO A 455 31.35 29.10 5.14
N ALA A 456 31.47 30.28 5.73
CA ALA A 456 30.33 30.97 6.32
C ALA A 456 29.24 31.09 5.25
N SER A 457 28.05 30.55 5.51
CA SER A 457 26.93 30.63 4.58
C SER A 457 26.65 32.09 4.25
N SER A 458 26.54 32.42 2.97
CA SER A 458 26.24 33.78 2.49
C SER A 458 24.88 34.29 2.97
N LEU A 459 23.96 33.37 3.30
CA LEU A 459 22.64 33.63 3.88
C LEU A 459 22.32 32.60 4.97
N ARG A 460 21.76 33.03 6.11
CA ARG A 460 21.32 32.12 7.18
C ARG A 460 20.09 32.64 7.93
N THR A 461 19.00 31.89 7.87
CA THR A 461 17.76 32.02 8.65
C THR A 461 17.44 30.69 9.34
N ALA A 462 16.34 30.62 10.09
CA ALA A 462 15.87 29.41 10.76
C ALA A 462 15.46 28.30 9.77
N THR A 463 14.93 28.67 8.60
CA THR A 463 14.44 27.76 7.54
C THR A 463 15.39 27.64 6.34
N VAL A 464 16.31 28.60 6.17
CA VAL A 464 17.38 28.61 5.16
C VAL A 464 18.72 28.63 5.87
N GLN A 465 19.26 27.44 6.17
CA GLN A 465 20.38 27.31 7.11
C GLN A 465 21.75 27.41 6.44
N GLN A 466 21.88 26.89 5.22
CA GLN A 466 23.13 26.87 4.47
C GLN A 466 22.90 27.01 2.97
N ILE A 467 23.61 27.94 2.33
CA ILE A 467 23.75 28.01 0.87
C ILE A 467 24.90 27.08 0.45
N ILE A 468 24.62 26.16 -0.47
CA ILE A 468 25.58 25.16 -0.95
C ILE A 468 26.07 25.44 -2.38
N GLU A 469 25.30 26.19 -3.16
CA GLU A 469 25.64 26.62 -4.52
C GLU A 469 25.00 27.98 -4.78
N GLU A 470 25.77 28.92 -5.32
CA GLU A 470 25.26 30.18 -5.85
C GLU A 470 26.02 30.56 -7.12
N THR A 471 25.30 30.93 -8.18
CA THR A 471 25.87 31.40 -9.44
C THR A 471 25.08 32.58 -9.96
N PHE A 472 25.78 33.61 -10.44
CA PHE A 472 25.20 34.83 -10.98
C PHE A 472 25.95 35.21 -12.26
N GLU A 473 25.26 35.15 -13.39
CA GLU A 473 25.82 35.43 -14.71
C GLU A 473 24.92 36.41 -15.47
N GLY A 474 25.36 37.67 -15.55
CA GLY A 474 24.58 38.74 -16.19
C GLY A 474 23.26 38.97 -15.46
N SER A 475 22.14 38.70 -16.14
CA SER A 475 20.79 38.78 -15.56
C SER A 475 20.25 37.43 -15.07
N SER A 476 21.00 36.34 -15.25
CA SER A 476 20.62 35.00 -14.78
C SER A 476 21.24 34.69 -13.42
N GLY A 477 20.55 33.91 -12.59
CA GLY A 477 21.08 33.50 -11.30
C GLY A 477 20.44 32.23 -10.76
N LYS A 478 21.21 31.50 -9.95
CA LYS A 478 20.79 30.29 -9.26
C LYS A 478 21.32 30.31 -7.83
N VAL A 479 20.46 29.98 -6.88
CA VAL A 479 20.81 29.83 -5.46
C VAL A 479 20.23 28.50 -4.96
N VAL A 480 21.08 27.66 -4.39
CA VAL A 480 20.69 26.36 -3.82
C VAL A 480 20.99 26.37 -2.34
N MET A 481 19.96 26.17 -1.53
CA MET A 481 20.10 25.98 -0.09
C MET A 481 19.92 24.51 0.30
N GLN A 482 20.53 24.13 1.42
CA GLN A 482 20.26 22.89 2.11
C GLN A 482 20.01 23.19 3.59
N SER A 483 18.91 22.65 4.11
CA SER A 483 18.53 22.80 5.51
C SER A 483 18.17 21.47 6.12
N ASP A 484 18.50 21.29 7.39
CA ASP A 484 18.08 20.14 8.18
C ASP A 484 16.83 20.50 8.98
N LEU A 485 15.72 19.82 8.69
CA LEU A 485 14.45 19.98 9.39
C LEU A 485 14.57 19.64 10.88
N MET A 486 15.56 18.84 11.28
CA MET A 486 15.76 18.45 12.69
C MET A 486 16.54 19.48 13.51
N GLN A 487 17.06 20.55 12.88
CA GLN A 487 17.68 21.65 13.63
C GLN A 487 16.63 22.37 14.50
N PRO A 488 16.98 22.82 15.71
CA PRO A 488 16.01 23.25 16.72
C PRO A 488 14.97 24.28 16.23
N GLU A 489 15.39 25.31 15.48
CA GLU A 489 14.50 26.38 15.03
C GLU A 489 13.54 25.94 13.91
N PHE A 490 14.01 25.12 12.96
CA PHE A 490 13.18 24.59 11.88
C PHE A 490 12.24 23.51 12.42
N PHE A 491 12.75 22.60 13.25
CA PHE A 491 11.95 21.58 13.92
C PHE A 491 10.83 22.21 14.74
N ALA A 492 11.11 23.28 15.49
CA ALA A 492 10.13 24.03 16.27
C ALA A 492 9.14 24.87 15.43
N ALA A 493 9.46 25.15 14.16
CA ALA A 493 8.49 25.70 13.22
C ALA A 493 7.51 24.61 12.75
N ALA A 494 8.01 23.45 12.31
CA ALA A 494 7.17 22.32 11.88
C ALA A 494 6.30 21.77 13.03
N HIS A 495 6.85 21.61 14.23
CA HIS A 495 6.09 21.21 15.43
C HIS A 495 5.17 22.30 15.96
N GLY A 496 5.27 23.51 15.42
CA GLY A 496 4.28 24.56 15.67
C GLY A 496 2.92 24.28 15.03
N HIS A 497 2.87 23.35 14.06
CA HIS A 497 1.69 22.90 13.36
C HIS A 497 1.65 21.36 13.38
N LYS A 498 1.00 20.79 14.40
CA LYS A 498 0.95 19.33 14.56
C LYS A 498 -0.31 18.76 13.95
N MET A 499 -0.16 17.71 13.17
CA MET A 499 -1.27 16.89 12.67
C MET A 499 -0.96 15.43 12.98
N ASN A 500 -1.97 14.72 13.49
CA ASN A 500 -1.83 13.30 13.86
C ASN A 500 -0.58 13.03 14.75
N GLY A 501 -0.35 13.93 15.72
CA GLY A 501 0.77 13.84 16.66
C GLY A 501 2.15 14.25 16.12
N CYS A 502 2.29 14.46 14.81
CA CYS A 502 3.56 14.75 14.13
C CYS A 502 3.66 16.24 13.75
N GLY A 503 4.87 16.81 13.79
CA GLY A 503 5.12 18.15 13.23
C GLY A 503 5.08 18.13 11.71
N VAL A 504 4.35 19.06 11.09
CA VAL A 504 4.17 19.13 9.62
C VAL A 504 4.69 20.47 9.11
N VAL A 505 5.47 20.44 8.03
CA VAL A 505 5.92 21.66 7.35
C VAL A 505 4.73 22.29 6.63
N THR A 506 4.32 23.46 7.09
CA THR A 506 3.17 24.19 6.52
C THR A 506 3.54 24.93 5.25
N SER A 507 2.55 25.23 4.42
CA SER A 507 2.73 26.11 3.26
C SER A 507 3.29 27.49 3.66
N SER A 508 3.01 27.97 4.87
CA SER A 508 3.62 29.19 5.45
C SER A 508 5.13 29.07 5.65
N ILE A 509 5.66 27.88 5.92
CA ILE A 509 7.12 27.63 5.97
C ILE A 509 7.71 27.61 4.55
N HIS A 510 7.02 27.01 3.58
CA HIS A 510 7.41 27.09 2.17
C HIS A 510 7.45 28.56 1.70
N ALA A 511 6.49 29.38 2.12
CA ALA A 511 6.46 30.80 1.80
C ALA A 511 7.65 31.56 2.39
N ASP A 512 8.00 31.35 3.65
CA ASP A 512 9.18 31.99 4.26
C ASP A 512 10.48 31.62 3.53
N ILE A 513 10.65 30.35 3.13
CA ILE A 513 11.79 29.91 2.33
C ILE A 513 11.81 30.64 0.97
N ALA A 514 10.66 30.72 0.29
CA ALA A 514 10.54 31.40 -1.00
C ALA A 514 10.81 32.91 -0.89
N TYR A 515 10.29 33.60 0.13
CA TYR A 515 10.61 35.00 0.41
C TYR A 515 12.11 35.19 0.65
N THR A 516 12.71 34.33 1.48
CA THR A 516 14.13 34.39 1.83
C THR A 516 15.03 34.21 0.60
N LEU A 517 14.80 33.17 -0.21
CA LEU A 517 15.61 32.89 -1.39
C LEU A 517 15.34 33.87 -2.53
N GLY A 518 14.08 34.27 -2.75
CA GLY A 518 13.71 35.24 -3.78
C GLY A 518 14.29 36.61 -3.51
N GLU A 519 14.19 37.11 -2.27
CA GLU A 519 14.76 38.41 -1.91
C GLU A 519 16.30 38.40 -2.05
N TYR A 520 16.95 37.31 -1.62
CA TYR A 520 18.39 37.15 -1.78
C TYR A 520 18.82 37.09 -3.25
N LEU A 521 18.16 36.25 -4.06
CA LEU A 521 18.42 36.11 -5.50
C LEU A 521 18.24 37.47 -6.22
N TYR A 522 17.16 38.19 -5.92
CA TYR A 522 16.89 39.50 -6.53
C TYR A 522 17.95 40.55 -6.16
N LYS A 523 18.33 40.65 -4.87
CA LYS A 523 19.33 41.62 -4.42
C LYS A 523 20.72 41.35 -5.00
N GLN A 524 21.07 40.10 -5.26
CA GLN A 524 22.35 39.77 -5.90
C GLN A 524 22.39 40.21 -7.37
N LEU A 525 21.27 40.08 -8.09
CA LEU A 525 21.15 40.47 -9.50
C LEU A 525 20.82 41.97 -9.68
N VAL A 526 20.20 42.60 -8.67
CA VAL A 526 19.81 44.02 -8.65
C VAL A 526 20.28 44.67 -7.33
N PRO A 527 21.59 44.98 -7.19
CA PRO A 527 22.19 45.38 -5.91
C PRO A 527 21.63 46.68 -5.29
N ASN A 528 21.02 47.55 -6.11
CA ASN A 528 20.50 48.85 -5.66
C ASN A 528 19.00 48.83 -5.30
N ALA A 529 18.37 47.64 -5.27
CA ALA A 529 16.96 47.51 -4.93
C ALA A 529 16.70 47.87 -3.45
N LYS A 530 15.88 48.90 -3.20
CA LYS A 530 15.52 49.34 -1.83
C LYS A 530 14.47 48.44 -1.18
N THR A 531 13.54 47.91 -1.98
CA THR A 531 12.43 47.05 -1.57
C THR A 531 12.25 45.97 -2.62
N VAL A 532 11.88 44.75 -2.18
CA VAL A 532 11.62 43.62 -3.07
C VAL A 532 10.22 43.11 -2.74
N ASP A 533 9.25 43.44 -3.60
CA ASP A 533 7.88 43.01 -3.42
C ASP A 533 7.69 41.67 -4.12
N ILE A 534 7.43 40.60 -3.35
CA ILE A 534 7.35 39.23 -3.85
C ILE A 534 5.90 38.73 -3.83
N ASN A 535 5.43 38.26 -4.99
CA ASN A 535 4.25 37.42 -5.12
C ASN A 535 4.68 35.95 -5.29
N ILE A 536 4.34 35.11 -4.32
CA ILE A 536 4.56 33.67 -4.42
C ILE A 536 3.33 33.07 -5.10
N ALA A 537 3.49 32.69 -6.36
CA ALA A 537 2.41 32.21 -7.20
C ALA A 537 2.53 30.73 -7.54
N ASN A 538 1.38 30.08 -7.71
CA ASN A 538 1.26 28.66 -8.05
C ASN A 538 2.11 27.79 -7.11
N LEU A 539 1.98 28.01 -5.80
CA LEU A 539 2.58 27.07 -4.85
C LEU A 539 1.79 25.77 -4.98
N GLU A 540 2.47 24.68 -5.27
CA GLU A 540 1.91 23.34 -5.32
C GLU A 540 2.75 22.41 -4.46
N VAL A 541 2.11 21.73 -3.52
CA VAL A 541 2.71 20.74 -2.63
C VAL A 541 2.04 19.40 -2.90
N THR A 542 2.75 18.51 -3.59
CA THR A 542 2.22 17.19 -3.98
C THR A 542 2.30 16.19 -2.83
N LYS A 543 3.27 16.38 -1.92
CA LYS A 543 3.45 15.54 -0.74
C LYS A 543 3.83 16.38 0.48
N GLY A 544 3.02 16.30 1.53
CA GLY A 544 3.31 16.96 2.80
C GLY A 544 4.62 16.47 3.41
N LEU A 545 5.44 17.40 3.90
CA LEU A 545 6.70 17.09 4.56
C LEU A 545 6.48 16.98 6.07
N VAL A 546 6.56 15.75 6.59
CA VAL A 546 6.36 15.44 8.01
C VAL A 546 7.72 15.29 8.70
N ALA A 547 7.87 15.90 9.87
CA ALA A 547 9.07 15.78 10.70
C ALA A 547 9.20 14.36 11.27
N GLN A 548 10.39 13.79 11.18
CA GLN A 548 10.71 12.52 11.83
C GLN A 548 10.79 12.66 13.36
N SER A 549 10.59 11.54 14.05
CA SER A 549 10.57 11.46 15.50
C SER A 549 11.98 11.54 16.09
N ASN A 550 12.96 10.95 15.42
CA ASN A 550 14.35 10.93 15.83
C ASN A 550 15.10 12.19 15.38
N THR A 551 15.16 13.18 16.27
CA THR A 551 15.86 14.46 16.02
C THR A 551 17.39 14.36 15.95
N LYS A 552 17.98 13.18 16.21
CA LYS A 552 19.44 12.97 16.11
C LYS A 552 19.91 12.65 14.71
N THR A 553 19.01 12.18 13.85
CA THR A 553 19.31 11.93 12.44
C THR A 553 18.91 13.18 11.66
N PRO A 554 19.74 13.70 10.75
CA PRO A 554 19.32 14.81 9.89
C PRO A 554 18.15 14.41 8.98
N GLN A 555 17.22 15.33 8.75
CA GLN A 555 16.19 15.22 7.72
C GLN A 555 16.38 16.40 6.77
N LEU A 556 17.15 16.15 5.70
CA LEU A 556 17.64 17.20 4.83
C LEU A 556 16.66 17.53 3.71
N ILE A 557 16.45 18.81 3.49
CA ILE A 557 15.77 19.34 2.30
C ILE A 557 16.72 20.23 1.51
N ARG A 558 16.55 20.22 0.19
CA ARG A 558 17.24 21.11 -0.74
C ARG A 558 16.22 21.95 -1.47
N VAL A 559 16.48 23.25 -1.56
CA VAL A 559 15.61 24.17 -2.28
C VAL A 559 16.44 24.99 -3.25
N THR A 560 16.02 24.98 -4.50
CA THR A 560 16.71 25.66 -5.60
C THR A 560 15.82 26.80 -6.09
N ALA A 561 16.35 28.03 -6.07
CA ALA A 561 15.74 29.20 -6.68
C ALA A 561 16.54 29.61 -7.93
N THR A 562 15.88 29.73 -9.07
CA THR A 562 16.52 30.01 -10.37
C THR A 562 15.78 31.07 -11.16
N THR A 563 16.52 31.95 -11.82
CA THR A 563 15.99 32.86 -12.83
C THR A 563 16.89 32.82 -14.07
N ALA A 564 16.29 32.63 -15.24
CA ALA A 564 17.01 32.71 -16.52
C ALA A 564 17.32 34.17 -16.90
N ASP A 565 16.47 35.11 -16.48
CA ASP A 565 16.64 36.54 -16.72
C ASP A 565 15.78 37.33 -15.71
N ILE A 566 16.44 38.00 -14.75
CA ILE A 566 15.78 38.79 -13.70
C ILE A 566 14.93 39.94 -14.27
N ASN A 567 15.23 40.39 -15.50
CA ASN A 567 14.45 41.44 -16.16
C ASN A 567 13.04 40.99 -16.54
N THR A 568 12.80 39.68 -16.61
CA THR A 568 11.44 39.12 -16.75
C THR A 568 10.64 39.19 -15.45
N ALA A 569 11.27 39.58 -14.34
CA ALA A 569 10.70 39.65 -13.01
C ALA A 569 10.12 38.31 -12.51
N VAL A 570 10.71 37.19 -12.94
CA VAL A 570 10.31 35.83 -12.54
C VAL A 570 11.50 35.03 -11.98
N ALA A 571 11.23 34.19 -10.98
CA ALA A 571 12.11 33.10 -10.56
C ALA A 571 11.30 31.84 -10.23
N ASP A 572 11.84 30.68 -10.56
CA ASP A 572 11.28 29.37 -10.22
C ASP A 572 11.91 28.85 -8.92
N VAL A 573 11.10 28.23 -8.05
CA VAL A 573 11.58 27.63 -6.80
C VAL A 573 11.10 26.18 -6.69
N VAL A 574 12.02 25.28 -6.34
CA VAL A 574 11.79 23.82 -6.33
C VAL A 574 12.33 23.22 -5.04
N TRP A 575 11.52 22.40 -4.35
CA TRP A 575 11.88 21.69 -3.11
C TRP A 575 12.07 20.21 -3.37
N GLN A 576 13.17 19.65 -2.86
CA GLN A 576 13.53 18.23 -2.96
C GLN A 576 13.97 17.69 -1.60
N ASN A 577 13.72 16.41 -1.35
CA ASN A 577 14.31 15.72 -0.20
C ASN A 577 15.74 15.31 -0.53
N VAL A 578 16.62 15.27 0.47
CA VAL A 578 18.01 14.81 0.29
C VAL A 578 18.23 13.53 1.07
N HIS A 579 18.72 12.50 0.38
CA HIS A 579 19.03 11.20 0.95
C HIS A 579 20.39 11.21 1.68
N GLY A 580 20.67 10.19 2.48
CA GLY A 580 21.89 10.10 3.29
C GLY A 580 23.20 10.05 2.49
N ASP A 581 23.13 9.78 1.19
CA ASP A 581 24.25 9.81 0.24
C ASP A 581 24.45 11.19 -0.43
N GLY A 582 23.59 12.17 -0.13
CA GLY A 582 23.61 13.52 -0.69
C GLY A 582 22.83 13.71 -1.99
N SER A 583 22.24 12.63 -2.54
CA SER A 583 21.36 12.69 -3.72
C SER A 583 20.02 13.35 -3.39
N ALA A 584 19.43 14.05 -4.36
CA ALA A 584 18.13 14.71 -4.21
C ALA A 584 17.02 13.90 -4.89
N SER A 585 15.85 13.81 -4.27
CA SER A 585 14.65 13.17 -4.81
C SER A 585 14.01 13.99 -5.93
N ASP A 586 12.97 13.44 -6.57
CA ASP A 586 12.05 14.25 -7.36
C ASP A 586 11.43 15.38 -6.53
N PRO A 587 11.10 16.52 -7.15
CA PRO A 587 10.46 17.64 -6.46
C PRO A 587 9.12 17.27 -5.83
N PHE A 588 8.93 17.66 -4.58
CA PHE A 588 7.66 17.47 -3.87
C PHE A 588 6.87 18.76 -3.68
N ALA A 589 7.51 19.91 -3.92
CA ALA A 589 6.85 21.20 -3.99
C ALA A 589 7.53 22.11 -5.02
N THR A 590 6.74 22.98 -5.65
CA THR A 590 7.20 23.98 -6.60
C THR A 590 6.42 25.28 -6.42
N CYS A 591 7.04 26.41 -6.76
CA CYS A 591 6.32 27.67 -6.94
C CYS A 591 7.06 28.59 -7.90
N ARG A 592 6.38 29.66 -8.33
CA ARG A 592 6.99 30.78 -9.05
C ARG A 592 6.92 32.06 -8.24
N ILE A 593 8.04 32.76 -8.19
CA ILE A 593 8.14 34.10 -7.63
C ILE A 593 7.97 35.09 -8.76
N PHE A 594 7.02 36.01 -8.60
CA PHE A 594 6.89 37.19 -9.43
C PHE A 594 7.29 38.42 -8.61
N TYR A 595 8.31 39.13 -9.08
CA TYR A 595 8.73 40.40 -8.48
C TYR A 595 7.81 41.50 -8.98
N GLY A 596 7.06 42.12 -8.07
CA GLY A 596 5.99 43.07 -8.41
C GLY A 596 6.17 44.43 -7.75
N ASN A 597 5.04 45.10 -7.53
CA ASN A 597 4.98 46.42 -6.91
C ASN A 597 3.83 46.48 -5.91
N ALA A 598 4.16 46.68 -4.63
CA ALA A 598 3.18 46.73 -3.54
C ALA A 598 2.13 47.83 -3.72
N LYS A 599 2.48 48.98 -4.33
CA LYS A 599 1.53 50.08 -4.57
C LYS A 599 0.48 49.72 -5.61
N GLU A 600 0.87 48.96 -6.63
CA GLU A 600 -0.07 48.47 -7.66
C GLU A 600 -1.05 47.46 -7.05
N TRP A 601 -0.57 46.57 -6.16
CA TRP A 601 -1.44 45.63 -5.46
C TRP A 601 -2.45 46.33 -4.56
N LEU A 602 -2.01 47.28 -3.73
CA LEU A 602 -2.91 48.09 -2.90
C LEU A 602 -3.97 48.82 -3.74
N SER A 603 -3.55 49.40 -4.87
CA SER A 603 -4.47 50.07 -5.79
C SER A 603 -5.48 49.10 -6.41
N SER A 604 -5.04 47.87 -6.73
CA SER A 604 -5.89 46.82 -7.29
C SER A 604 -6.91 46.27 -6.28
N TRP A 605 -6.60 46.29 -4.98
CA TRP A 605 -7.46 45.79 -3.91
C TRP A 605 -8.40 46.85 -3.35
N SER A 606 -8.09 48.14 -3.53
CA SER A 606 -8.92 49.25 -3.03
C SER A 606 -10.41 49.14 -3.41
N PRO A 607 -10.78 48.79 -4.66
CA PRO A 607 -12.18 48.56 -5.01
C PRO A 607 -12.83 47.37 -4.29
N LEU A 608 -12.07 46.39 -3.82
CA LEU A 608 -12.60 45.20 -3.14
C LEU A 608 -12.87 45.43 -1.65
N VAL A 609 -12.26 46.45 -1.04
CA VAL A 609 -12.35 46.72 0.41
C VAL A 609 -13.79 46.82 0.89
N HIS A 610 -14.62 47.63 0.23
CA HIS A 610 -16.02 47.82 0.63
C HIS A 610 -16.87 46.54 0.49
N LEU A 611 -16.54 45.68 -0.47
CA LEU A 611 -17.23 44.38 -0.65
C LEU A 611 -16.88 43.44 0.50
N VAL A 612 -15.59 43.32 0.82
CA VAL A 612 -15.11 42.46 1.91
C VAL A 612 -15.63 42.95 3.26
N GLN A 613 -15.55 44.25 3.53
CA GLN A 613 -16.11 44.83 4.76
C GLN A 613 -17.63 44.62 4.86
N GLY A 614 -18.38 44.81 3.77
CA GLY A 614 -19.83 44.56 3.75
C GLY A 614 -20.19 43.10 4.07
N ARG A 615 -19.35 42.12 3.69
CA ARG A 615 -19.52 40.71 4.07
C ARG A 615 -19.20 40.45 5.54
N ILE A 616 -18.14 41.09 6.08
CA ILE A 616 -17.80 41.02 7.51
C ILE A 616 -18.97 41.56 8.35
N GLU A 617 -19.51 42.74 8.01
CA GLU A 617 -20.67 43.32 8.71
C GLU A 617 -21.91 42.42 8.63
N ALA A 618 -22.11 41.75 7.50
CA ALA A 618 -23.21 40.80 7.35
C ALA A 618 -23.05 39.58 8.29
N LEU A 619 -21.84 39.03 8.41
CA LEU A 619 -21.55 37.95 9.36
C LEU A 619 -21.71 38.40 10.82
N GLU A 620 -21.33 39.64 11.15
CA GLU A 620 -21.55 40.22 12.48
C GLU A 620 -23.03 40.32 12.82
N ARG A 621 -23.88 40.74 11.87
CA ARG A 621 -25.34 40.75 12.05
C ARG A 621 -25.91 39.34 12.25
N LEU A 622 -25.51 38.38 11.41
CA LEU A 622 -25.95 36.98 11.54
C LEU A 622 -25.55 36.39 12.89
N ALA A 623 -24.37 36.74 13.42
CA ALA A 623 -23.95 36.30 14.75
C ALA A 623 -24.80 36.91 15.87
N ALA A 624 -25.17 38.19 15.75
CA ALA A 624 -26.05 38.86 16.70
C ALA A 624 -27.48 38.27 16.70
N GLU A 625 -27.93 37.78 15.55
CA GLU A 625 -29.21 37.08 15.38
C GLU A 625 -29.15 35.60 15.83
N GLY A 626 -27.97 35.10 16.22
CA GLY A 626 -27.76 33.71 16.64
C GLY A 626 -27.70 32.71 15.49
N VAL A 627 -27.58 33.19 14.24
CA VAL A 627 -27.46 32.36 13.03
C VAL A 627 -26.01 31.96 12.78
N ALA A 628 -25.08 32.92 12.85
CA ALA A 628 -23.65 32.62 12.71
C ALA A 628 -23.02 32.26 14.06
N ASN A 629 -22.09 31.31 14.04
CA ASN A 629 -21.36 30.88 15.22
C ASN A 629 -20.23 31.85 15.56
N ARG A 630 -20.09 32.20 16.85
CA ARG A 630 -18.98 33.02 17.36
C ARG A 630 -18.12 32.21 18.31
N PHE A 631 -16.84 32.06 17.98
CA PHE A 631 -15.86 31.33 18.75
C PHE A 631 -14.88 32.29 19.42
N SER A 632 -14.58 32.05 20.69
CA SER A 632 -13.46 32.70 21.39
C SER A 632 -12.13 32.13 20.90
N HIS A 633 -11.02 32.84 21.17
CA HIS A 633 -9.64 32.37 20.97
C HIS A 633 -9.45 30.92 21.40
N SER A 634 -9.77 30.60 22.66
CA SER A 634 -9.56 29.26 23.22
C SER A 634 -10.42 28.22 22.51
N MET A 635 -11.70 28.52 22.28
CA MET A 635 -12.61 27.58 21.63
C MET A 635 -12.21 27.30 20.18
N ALA A 636 -11.81 28.33 19.42
CA ALA A 636 -11.36 28.17 18.05
C ALA A 636 -10.17 27.19 17.98
N TYR A 637 -9.12 27.40 18.78
CA TYR A 637 -7.96 26.50 18.74
C TYR A 637 -8.22 25.13 19.38
N THR A 638 -9.13 25.01 20.35
CA THR A 638 -9.57 23.70 20.87
C THR A 638 -10.29 22.89 19.78
N LEU A 639 -11.23 23.50 19.06
CA LEU A 639 -11.93 22.84 17.96
C LEU A 639 -10.99 22.50 16.81
N PHE A 640 -10.05 23.39 16.49
CA PHE A 640 -9.07 23.13 15.44
C PHE A 640 -8.17 21.94 15.79
N ALA A 641 -7.71 21.85 17.04
CA ALA A 641 -6.88 20.75 17.54
C ALA A 641 -7.63 19.42 17.63
N GLN A 642 -8.89 19.44 18.06
CA GLN A 642 -9.74 18.24 18.10
C GLN A 642 -10.02 17.71 16.69
N ASN A 643 -10.22 18.60 15.72
CA ASN A 643 -10.57 18.20 14.37
C ASN A 643 -9.35 17.82 13.52
N LEU A 644 -8.26 18.59 13.54
CA LEU A 644 -7.15 18.31 12.61
C LEU A 644 -5.77 18.80 13.08
N VAL A 645 -5.65 20.07 13.45
CA VAL A 645 -4.35 20.74 13.62
C VAL A 645 -4.20 21.29 15.04
N ASP A 646 -3.24 20.76 15.78
CA ASP A 646 -2.81 21.29 17.07
C ASP A 646 -1.67 22.30 16.87
N TYR A 647 -2.03 23.58 16.95
CA TYR A 647 -1.09 24.69 16.82
C TYR A 647 -0.37 24.99 18.13
N ALA A 648 0.94 25.24 18.08
CA ALA A 648 1.69 25.78 19.22
C ALA A 648 1.27 27.22 19.53
N ASP A 649 1.52 27.68 20.75
CA ASP A 649 1.01 28.97 21.25
C ASP A 649 1.34 30.18 20.35
N LYS A 650 2.54 30.21 19.75
CA LYS A 650 2.97 31.28 18.83
C LYS A 650 2.21 31.34 17.50
N TYR A 651 1.59 30.23 17.07
CA TYR A 651 0.73 30.16 15.88
C TYR A 651 -0.73 30.53 16.18
N ARG A 652 -1.09 30.73 17.46
CA ARG A 652 -2.47 30.97 17.88
C ARG A 652 -2.86 32.46 17.85
N GLY A 653 -2.85 33.06 16.64
CA GLY A 653 -3.11 34.49 16.42
C GLY A 653 -4.59 34.91 16.40
N MET A 654 -5.53 34.03 16.03
CA MET A 654 -6.96 34.35 15.97
C MET A 654 -7.55 34.58 17.37
N GLN A 655 -8.00 35.80 17.66
CA GLN A 655 -8.57 36.22 18.94
C GLN A 655 -10.07 35.89 19.05
N ALA A 656 -10.79 36.01 17.94
CA ALA A 656 -12.18 35.63 17.81
C ALA A 656 -12.45 35.25 16.36
N VAL A 657 -13.35 34.30 16.15
CA VAL A 657 -13.79 33.87 14.82
C VAL A 657 -15.30 33.93 14.77
N VAL A 658 -15.85 34.53 13.73
CA VAL A 658 -17.27 34.46 13.39
C VAL A 658 -17.39 33.70 12.09
N MET A 659 -18.21 32.66 12.08
CA MET A 659 -18.33 31.75 10.95
C MET A 659 -19.79 31.39 10.72
N ASN A 660 -20.19 31.43 9.46
CA ASN A 660 -21.46 30.91 8.98
C ASN A 660 -21.17 30.06 7.75
N GLU A 661 -21.41 28.75 7.84
CA GLU A 661 -21.07 27.79 6.79
C GLU A 661 -19.60 27.93 6.34
N PHE A 662 -19.35 28.15 5.05
CA PHE A 662 -18.01 28.29 4.47
C PHE A 662 -17.50 29.74 4.39
N GLU A 663 -18.11 30.66 5.12
CA GLU A 663 -17.73 32.07 5.17
C GLU A 663 -17.39 32.47 6.61
N ALA A 664 -16.23 33.09 6.79
CA ALA A 664 -15.80 33.52 8.12
C ALA A 664 -14.94 34.77 8.07
N PHE A 665 -14.91 35.47 9.20
CA PHE A 665 -13.85 36.41 9.51
C PHE A 665 -13.26 36.12 10.89
N ALA A 666 -12.01 36.53 11.08
CA ALA A 666 -11.32 36.45 12.35
C ALA A 666 -10.61 37.75 12.68
N ASP A 667 -10.72 38.17 13.94
CA ASP A 667 -9.82 39.17 14.49
C ASP A 667 -8.51 38.48 14.86
N VAL A 668 -7.39 38.96 14.32
CA VAL A 668 -6.06 38.35 14.47
C VAL A 668 -5.15 39.32 15.20
N THR A 669 -4.38 38.83 16.16
CA THR A 669 -3.29 39.59 16.79
C THR A 669 -2.03 38.76 16.72
N LEU A 670 -1.02 39.28 16.03
CA LEU A 670 0.26 38.59 15.89
C LEU A 670 1.02 38.69 17.21
N LYS A 671 1.35 37.55 17.81
CA LYS A 671 2.00 37.53 19.13
C LYS A 671 3.42 38.07 19.06
N GLN A 672 3.80 38.83 20.09
CA GLN A 672 5.20 39.22 20.30
C GLN A 672 5.95 38.04 20.95
N VAL A 673 6.95 37.51 20.25
CA VAL A 673 7.74 36.36 20.70
C VAL A 673 9.16 36.84 20.97
N HIS A 674 9.55 36.91 22.24
CA HIS A 674 10.89 37.40 22.65
C HIS A 674 12.05 36.47 22.25
N CYS A 675 11.75 35.25 21.81
CA CYS A 675 12.72 34.22 21.40
C CYS A 675 12.37 33.58 20.04
N GLY A 676 11.76 34.35 19.13
CA GLY A 676 11.46 33.87 17.77
C GLY A 676 12.75 33.61 16.98
N GLY A 677 12.76 32.52 16.18
CA GLY A 677 13.87 32.25 15.27
C GLY A 677 14.03 33.36 14.21
N ASN A 678 15.20 33.41 13.56
CA ASN A 678 15.47 34.38 12.50
C ASN A 678 14.71 33.97 11.21
N TYR A 679 13.62 34.66 10.86
CA TYR A 679 12.82 34.38 9.64
C TYR A 679 12.71 35.66 8.79
N THR A 680 12.51 35.51 7.48
CA THR A 680 12.23 36.66 6.59
C THR A 680 10.78 37.11 6.79
N VAL A 681 9.86 36.15 6.76
CA VAL A 681 8.48 36.35 7.20
C VAL A 681 8.13 35.20 8.13
N PRO A 682 7.99 35.41 9.45
CA PRO A 682 7.77 34.32 10.38
C PRO A 682 6.58 33.44 9.99
N PRO A 683 6.76 32.11 9.82
CA PRO A 683 5.67 31.23 9.36
C PRO A 683 4.42 31.28 10.24
N TYR A 684 4.61 31.48 11.55
CA TYR A 684 3.51 31.63 12.50
C TYR A 684 2.73 32.95 12.35
N PHE A 685 3.32 33.98 11.72
CA PHE A 685 2.57 35.18 11.33
C PHE A 685 1.71 34.92 10.10
N ILE A 686 2.28 34.29 9.07
CA ILE A 686 1.54 33.93 7.84
C ILE A 686 0.37 33.02 8.20
N ASP A 687 0.61 31.94 8.97
CA ASP A 687 -0.47 31.03 9.39
C ASP A 687 -1.54 31.78 10.18
N SER A 688 -1.17 32.64 11.14
CA SER A 688 -2.16 33.38 11.95
C SER A 688 -3.13 34.21 11.12
N VAL A 689 -2.70 34.78 9.99
CA VAL A 689 -3.56 35.58 9.11
C VAL A 689 -4.21 34.76 7.98
N ALA A 690 -3.68 33.59 7.63
CA ALA A 690 -4.14 32.80 6.50
C ALA A 690 -4.94 31.54 6.88
N HIS A 691 -4.66 30.93 8.04
CA HIS A 691 -5.22 29.63 8.41
C HIS A 691 -6.71 29.65 8.77
N LEU A 692 -7.35 30.82 8.75
CA LEU A 692 -8.80 30.93 8.83
C LEU A 692 -9.49 30.09 7.74
N ALA A 693 -8.93 30.02 6.54
CA ALA A 693 -9.43 29.14 5.48
C ALA A 693 -9.44 27.66 5.91
N GLY A 694 -8.35 27.21 6.54
CA GLY A 694 -8.25 25.85 7.08
C GLY A 694 -9.19 25.61 8.26
N PHE A 695 -9.42 26.63 9.09
CA PHE A 695 -10.38 26.57 10.19
C PHE A 695 -11.80 26.39 9.66
N VAL A 696 -12.21 27.21 8.69
CA VAL A 696 -13.52 27.09 8.04
C VAL A 696 -13.73 25.67 7.49
N MET A 697 -12.76 25.15 6.75
CA MET A 697 -12.91 23.85 6.11
C MET A 697 -12.94 22.66 7.09
N ASN A 698 -12.31 22.78 8.25
CA ASN A 698 -12.15 21.68 9.22
C ASN A 698 -12.96 21.82 10.51
N VAL A 699 -13.66 22.93 10.71
CA VAL A 699 -14.43 23.20 11.93
C VAL A 699 -15.87 23.61 11.64
N SER A 700 -16.16 24.14 10.45
CA SER A 700 -17.53 24.50 10.07
C SER A 700 -18.48 23.31 10.21
N ASP A 701 -19.68 23.59 10.72
CA ASP A 701 -20.81 22.67 10.77
C ASP A 701 -21.37 22.35 9.38
N ALA A 702 -21.03 23.16 8.36
CA ALA A 702 -21.28 22.83 6.96
C ALA A 702 -20.33 21.73 6.41
N SER A 703 -19.26 21.38 7.14
CA SER A 703 -18.34 20.28 6.79
C SER A 703 -18.65 19.02 7.61
N ASP A 704 -18.56 17.84 6.99
CA ASP A 704 -18.55 16.55 7.70
C ASP A 704 -17.17 16.29 8.33
N THR A 705 -16.88 17.02 9.41
CA THR A 705 -15.59 16.98 10.12
C THR A 705 -15.37 15.67 10.91
N ALA A 706 -16.45 14.91 11.14
CA ALA A 706 -16.41 13.61 11.79
C ALA A 706 -15.81 12.53 10.89
N ASN A 707 -16.08 12.58 9.58
CA ASN A 707 -15.60 11.58 8.62
C ASN A 707 -14.56 12.12 7.64
N THR A 708 -14.42 13.43 7.51
CA THR A 708 -13.49 14.07 6.55
C THR A 708 -12.59 15.12 7.21
N PHE A 709 -11.47 15.42 6.56
CA PHE A 709 -10.58 16.53 6.90
C PHE A 709 -10.05 17.17 5.62
N CYS A 710 -9.72 18.45 5.66
CA CYS A 710 -9.23 19.19 4.51
C CYS A 710 -7.80 19.66 4.72
N VAL A 711 -6.95 19.50 3.70
CA VAL A 711 -5.58 20.03 3.68
C VAL A 711 -5.34 20.85 2.44
N THR A 712 -4.41 21.81 2.53
CA THR A 712 -4.12 22.72 1.42
C THR A 712 -3.05 22.12 0.50
N PRO A 713 -3.33 21.92 -0.79
CA PRO A 713 -2.29 21.61 -1.78
C PRO A 713 -1.48 22.85 -2.17
N GLY A 714 -1.91 24.05 -1.78
CA GLY A 714 -1.25 25.31 -2.08
C GLY A 714 -2.21 26.44 -2.48
N TRP A 715 -1.72 27.38 -3.27
CA TRP A 715 -2.45 28.59 -3.67
C TRP A 715 -1.99 29.16 -5.01
N ASN A 716 -2.85 30.00 -5.61
CA ASN A 716 -2.54 30.70 -6.85
C ASN A 716 -1.61 31.90 -6.65
N SER A 717 -1.80 32.67 -5.57
CA SER A 717 -0.98 33.85 -5.26
C SER A 717 -0.93 34.15 -3.77
N MET A 718 0.24 34.49 -3.23
CA MET A 718 0.39 35.08 -1.90
C MET A 718 1.15 36.40 -2.01
N ARG A 719 0.50 37.49 -1.57
CA ARG A 719 1.05 38.85 -1.64
C ARG A 719 0.81 39.59 -0.34
N PHE A 720 1.86 40.21 0.17
CA PHE A 720 1.80 41.15 1.29
C PHE A 720 2.37 42.48 0.83
N ALA A 721 1.51 43.51 0.72
CA ALA A 721 1.96 44.85 0.33
C ALA A 721 2.59 45.63 1.50
N ARG A 722 2.37 45.16 2.73
CA ARG A 722 2.98 45.68 3.97
C ARG A 722 3.45 44.48 4.81
N PRO A 723 4.53 44.63 5.60
CA PRO A 723 5.04 43.54 6.43
C PRO A 723 4.06 43.16 7.55
N LEU A 724 4.06 41.89 7.93
CA LEU A 724 3.37 41.38 9.12
C LEU A 724 4.22 41.70 10.36
N VAL A 725 3.65 42.45 11.31
CA VAL A 725 4.41 43.00 12.45
C VAL A 725 3.88 42.46 13.77
N ALA A 726 4.81 42.05 14.64
CA ALA A 726 4.50 41.58 15.98
C ALA A 726 3.68 42.61 16.79
N GLY A 727 2.69 42.14 17.55
CA GLY A 727 1.81 42.94 18.39
C GLY A 727 0.69 43.67 17.64
N GLN A 728 0.74 43.72 16.30
CA GLN A 728 -0.29 44.39 15.51
C GLN A 728 -1.55 43.55 15.35
N LYS A 729 -2.65 44.26 15.12
CA LYS A 729 -3.98 43.70 14.90
C LYS A 729 -4.31 43.69 13.41
N TYR A 730 -4.93 42.60 12.99
CA TYR A 730 -5.37 42.36 11.63
C TYR A 730 -6.78 41.77 11.68
N ARG A 731 -7.46 41.80 10.55
CA ARG A 731 -8.71 41.07 10.35
C ARG A 731 -8.59 40.23 9.09
N SER A 732 -8.79 38.94 9.22
CA SER A 732 -8.81 38.02 8.08
C SER A 732 -10.25 37.73 7.70
N TYR A 733 -10.56 37.74 6.42
CA TYR A 733 -11.86 37.31 5.89
C TYR A 733 -11.63 36.29 4.79
N VAL A 734 -12.44 35.25 4.77
CA VAL A 734 -12.43 34.24 3.72
C VAL A 734 -13.84 33.75 3.45
N LYS A 735 -14.10 33.50 2.17
CA LYS A 735 -15.22 32.67 1.74
C LYS A 735 -14.65 31.52 0.93
N MET A 736 -14.78 30.32 1.45
CA MET A 736 -14.43 29.11 0.72
C MET A 736 -15.62 28.73 -0.16
N ILE A 737 -15.35 28.51 -1.43
CA ILE A 737 -16.34 28.08 -2.41
C ILE A 737 -15.87 26.76 -3.02
N PRO A 738 -16.76 25.79 -3.23
CA PRO A 738 -16.42 24.57 -3.95
C PRO A 738 -16.01 24.93 -5.38
N THR A 739 -15.02 24.24 -5.93
CA THR A 739 -14.65 24.43 -7.34
C THR A 739 -15.64 23.71 -8.25
N SER A 740 -15.84 24.25 -9.46
CA SER A 740 -16.72 23.61 -10.45
C SER A 740 -16.09 22.37 -11.11
N GLU A 741 -14.76 22.25 -11.08
CA GLU A 741 -14.02 21.15 -11.71
C GLU A 741 -13.92 19.92 -10.78
N ASP A 742 -13.71 20.16 -9.49
CA ASP A 742 -13.57 19.12 -8.45
C ASP A 742 -14.32 19.59 -7.17
N PRO A 743 -15.50 19.01 -6.85
CA PRO A 743 -16.30 19.43 -5.69
C PRO A 743 -15.64 19.06 -4.35
N SER A 744 -14.63 18.19 -4.36
CA SER A 744 -13.81 17.88 -3.18
C SER A 744 -12.79 18.98 -2.87
N VAL A 745 -12.54 19.87 -3.83
CA VAL A 745 -11.66 21.03 -3.68
C VAL A 745 -12.49 22.29 -3.44
N TYR A 746 -12.09 23.05 -2.43
CA TYR A 746 -12.61 24.37 -2.13
C TYR A 746 -11.52 25.37 -2.39
N LEU A 747 -11.86 26.46 -3.09
CA LEU A 747 -10.97 27.58 -3.29
C LEU A 747 -11.53 28.82 -2.63
N GLY A 748 -10.67 29.72 -2.19
CA GLY A 748 -11.09 31.00 -1.64
C GLY A 748 -9.96 32.00 -1.69
N ASP A 749 -10.31 33.26 -1.54
CA ASP A 749 -9.33 34.32 -1.31
C ASP A 749 -9.36 34.69 0.17
N VAL A 750 -8.20 34.60 0.83
CA VAL A 750 -8.03 35.12 2.18
C VAL A 750 -7.59 36.57 2.07
N TYR A 751 -8.49 37.47 2.46
CA TYR A 751 -8.24 38.90 2.53
C TYR A 751 -7.73 39.28 3.92
N ILE A 752 -6.63 40.00 3.98
CA ILE A 752 -5.97 40.37 5.23
C ILE A 752 -6.03 41.89 5.33
N LEU A 753 -6.82 42.36 6.28
CA LEU A 753 -7.11 43.77 6.48
C LEU A 753 -6.34 44.31 7.67
N GLN A 754 -5.90 45.56 7.56
CA GLN A 754 -5.37 46.35 8.66
C GLN A 754 -5.96 47.75 8.56
N ASP A 755 -6.51 48.24 9.67
CA ASP A 755 -7.18 49.55 9.74
C ASP A 755 -8.29 49.75 8.68
N GLY A 756 -8.93 48.64 8.28
CA GLY A 756 -9.98 48.62 7.27
C GLY A 756 -9.49 48.42 5.82
N ASP A 757 -8.20 48.59 5.52
CA ASP A 757 -7.68 48.39 4.17
C ASP A 757 -7.13 46.97 3.97
N ILE A 758 -7.33 46.38 2.78
CA ILE A 758 -6.68 45.13 2.39
C ILE A 758 -5.18 45.41 2.18
N MET A 759 -4.34 44.83 3.03
CA MET A 759 -2.87 44.96 2.97
C MET A 759 -2.18 43.71 2.43
N GLY A 760 -2.89 42.58 2.38
CA GLY A 760 -2.38 41.34 1.85
C GLY A 760 -3.50 40.38 1.45
N MET A 761 -3.14 39.43 0.61
CA MET A 761 -4.09 38.47 0.07
C MET A 761 -3.38 37.14 -0.21
N VAL A 762 -4.01 36.05 0.21
CA VAL A 762 -3.71 34.70 -0.29
C VAL A 762 -4.82 34.33 -1.25
N GLY A 763 -4.58 34.57 -2.53
CA GLY A 763 -5.55 34.37 -3.60
C GLY A 763 -5.60 32.92 -4.08
N GLY A 764 -6.80 32.41 -4.25
CA GLY A 764 -7.06 31.03 -4.68
C GLY A 764 -6.37 30.01 -3.79
N ILE A 765 -6.39 30.20 -2.46
CA ILE A 765 -5.96 29.15 -1.55
C ILE A 765 -6.91 27.97 -1.69
N GLN A 766 -6.35 26.79 -1.86
CA GLN A 766 -7.14 25.58 -2.05
C GLN A 766 -7.12 24.73 -0.80
N PHE A 767 -8.23 24.03 -0.55
CA PHE A 767 -8.35 22.99 0.45
C PHE A 767 -9.06 21.80 -0.19
N ARG A 768 -8.38 20.66 -0.20
CA ARG A 768 -8.92 19.41 -0.72
C ARG A 768 -9.41 18.56 0.45
N ARG A 769 -10.64 18.07 0.36
CA ARG A 769 -11.31 17.26 1.39
C ARG A 769 -10.97 15.79 1.24
N TYR A 770 -10.39 15.19 2.26
CA TYR A 770 -10.04 13.77 2.31
C TYR A 770 -10.85 13.04 3.39
N PRO A 771 -11.16 11.75 3.21
CA PRO A 771 -11.65 10.90 4.30
C PRO A 771 -10.64 10.81 5.44
N ARG A 772 -11.12 10.89 6.69
CA ARG A 772 -10.29 10.79 7.91
C ARG A 772 -9.53 9.49 8.02
N ILE A 773 -10.00 8.40 7.42
CA ILE A 773 -9.25 7.14 7.44
C ILE A 773 -7.84 7.29 6.82
N LEU A 774 -7.68 8.23 5.88
CA LEU A 774 -6.40 8.47 5.19
C LEU A 774 -5.43 9.33 6.03
N LEU A 775 -5.84 9.82 7.20
CA LEU A 775 -5.01 10.72 8.01
C LEU A 775 -3.68 10.08 8.41
N ASN A 776 -3.69 8.80 8.79
CA ASN A 776 -2.47 8.05 9.13
C ASN A 776 -1.54 7.85 7.94
N ARG A 777 -2.10 7.71 6.73
CA ARG A 777 -1.33 7.54 5.50
C ARG A 777 -0.57 8.82 5.14
N PHE A 778 -1.19 10.00 5.32
CA PHE A 778 -0.57 11.27 4.94
C PHE A 778 0.30 11.90 6.04
N PHE A 779 -0.06 11.71 7.31
CA PHE A 779 0.56 12.42 8.44
C PHE A 779 1.09 11.45 9.51
N SER A 780 2.12 10.68 9.15
CA SER A 780 2.89 9.86 10.08
C SER A 780 4.38 10.19 9.96
N ALA A 781 5.11 10.20 11.07
CA ALA A 781 6.54 10.51 11.07
C ALA A 781 7.31 9.52 10.17
N PRO A 782 8.18 9.96 9.25
CA PRO A 782 8.86 9.09 8.26
C PRO A 782 9.64 7.90 8.86
N ASP A 783 10.11 8.06 10.10
CA ASP A 783 10.85 7.03 10.83
C ASP A 783 9.95 6.08 11.65
N SER A 784 8.66 6.38 11.74
CA SER A 784 7.64 5.52 12.37
C SER A 784 7.33 4.30 11.51
N ALA A 785 6.86 3.24 12.17
CA ALA A 785 6.44 2.00 11.50
C ALA A 785 5.35 2.25 10.45
N ALA A 786 4.45 3.23 10.69
CA ALA A 786 3.36 3.59 9.78
C ALA A 786 3.80 4.35 8.52
N ALA A 787 4.95 5.03 8.52
CA ALA A 787 5.44 5.75 7.33
C ALA A 787 6.44 4.94 6.48
N LYS A 788 7.14 3.98 7.11
CA LYS A 788 8.07 3.07 6.42
C LYS A 788 7.38 2.03 5.54
N SER A 789 6.09 1.74 5.78
CA SER A 789 5.25 0.97 4.86
C SER A 789 4.95 1.69 3.54
N TYR A 790 5.30 2.99 3.40
CA TYR A 790 4.89 3.84 2.27
C TYR A 790 6.03 4.57 1.52
N ALA A 791 7.32 4.24 1.74
CA ALA A 791 8.42 4.96 1.06
C ALA A 791 9.57 4.07 0.49
N THR A 792 9.65 4.11 -0.85
CA THR A 792 10.81 3.97 -1.80
C THR A 792 11.47 2.62 -2.08
N GLU A 793 11.49 2.25 -3.38
CA GLU A 793 12.69 1.74 -4.06
C GLU A 793 13.51 2.92 -4.64
N PRO A 794 14.85 2.82 -4.71
CA PRO A 794 15.72 3.79 -5.39
C PRO A 794 15.95 3.43 -6.87
N THR A 795 16.04 4.46 -7.71
CA THR A 795 16.38 4.41 -9.14
C THR A 795 17.81 3.90 -9.37
N PRO A 796 18.07 2.93 -10.26
CA PRO A 796 19.43 2.55 -10.64
C PRO A 796 20.09 3.61 -11.51
N ALA A 797 21.39 3.80 -11.26
CA ALA A 797 22.28 4.73 -11.96
C ALA A 797 22.36 4.47 -13.47
N THR A 798 22.44 5.57 -14.22
CA THR A 798 22.70 5.64 -15.67
C THR A 798 24.02 4.96 -16.05
N ALA A 799 23.93 3.87 -16.82
CA ALA A 799 25.04 3.31 -17.57
C ALA A 799 25.02 3.84 -19.01
N ALA A 800 26.19 4.20 -19.52
CA ALA A 800 26.42 4.85 -20.80
C ALA A 800 25.87 4.04 -22.00
N ALA A 801 25.21 4.73 -22.93
CA ALA A 801 24.69 4.17 -24.16
C ALA A 801 25.81 3.82 -25.16
N PRO A 802 25.77 2.65 -25.84
CA PRO A 802 26.54 2.44 -27.05
C PRO A 802 25.80 3.01 -28.25
N THR A 803 26.54 3.80 -29.04
CA THR A 803 26.17 4.32 -30.35
C THR A 803 25.78 3.21 -31.33
N VAL A 804 24.57 3.30 -31.91
CA VAL A 804 24.21 2.55 -33.13
C VAL A 804 23.64 3.51 -34.18
N LYS A 805 24.13 3.30 -35.40
CA LYS A 805 24.08 4.15 -36.58
C LYS A 805 22.67 4.37 -37.13
N VAL A 806 22.44 5.60 -37.57
CA VAL A 806 21.32 6.04 -38.42
C VAL A 806 21.50 5.53 -39.85
N ALA A 807 20.42 5.03 -40.44
CA ALA A 807 20.21 4.94 -41.89
C ALA A 807 18.69 5.11 -42.21
N PRO A 808 18.32 5.62 -43.40
CA PRO A 808 17.42 6.76 -43.50
C PRO A 808 15.94 6.46 -43.84
N GLN A 809 15.13 7.49 -43.57
CA GLN A 809 13.71 7.66 -43.87
C GLN A 809 13.27 7.27 -45.28
N LYS A 810 12.02 6.78 -45.38
CA LYS A 810 11.12 7.04 -46.52
C LYS A 810 9.78 7.55 -46.00
N ALA A 811 9.36 8.68 -46.57
CA ALA A 811 8.12 9.39 -46.30
C ALA A 811 7.00 8.97 -47.28
N THR A 812 5.81 9.56 -47.04
CA THR A 812 4.55 9.58 -47.82
C THR A 812 3.55 8.45 -47.47
N SER A 813 2.25 8.68 -47.28
CA SER A 813 1.37 9.84 -47.53
C SER A 813 0.10 9.74 -46.66
N ALA A 814 -0.54 10.90 -46.41
CA ALA A 814 -1.84 11.03 -45.77
C ALA A 814 -3.00 10.79 -46.75
N ALA A 815 -4.13 10.24 -46.26
CA ALA A 815 -5.45 10.40 -46.86
C ALA A 815 -6.58 10.22 -45.81
N THR A 816 -7.60 11.06 -45.97
CA THR A 816 -8.75 11.47 -45.13
C THR A 816 -9.87 10.40 -45.04
N PRO A 817 -10.87 10.53 -44.12
CA PRO A 817 -11.83 9.49 -43.75
C PRO A 817 -13.18 9.61 -44.48
N PRO A 818 -14.09 8.61 -44.36
CA PRO A 818 -15.51 8.84 -44.57
C PRO A 818 -16.41 8.48 -43.37
N ALA A 819 -17.58 9.12 -43.40
CA ALA A 819 -18.61 9.28 -42.37
C ALA A 819 -19.65 8.12 -42.31
N PRO A 820 -20.64 8.16 -41.40
CA PRO A 820 -21.36 6.98 -40.86
C PRO A 820 -22.72 6.69 -41.54
N PRO A 821 -23.28 5.49 -41.32
CA PRO A 821 -24.73 5.31 -41.17
C PRO A 821 -25.07 4.28 -40.07
N ALA A 822 -26.28 4.10 -39.53
CA ALA A 822 -27.54 4.83 -39.48
C ALA A 822 -28.33 4.19 -38.31
N VAL A 823 -29.22 4.98 -37.71
CA VAL A 823 -30.08 4.59 -36.58
C VAL A 823 -31.17 3.60 -37.03
N ALA A 824 -31.31 2.47 -36.34
CA ALA A 824 -32.48 1.60 -36.40
C ALA A 824 -33.25 1.69 -35.07
N LYS A 825 -34.54 2.03 -35.17
CA LYS A 825 -35.51 2.12 -34.06
C LYS A 825 -35.85 0.74 -33.51
N VAL A 826 -35.83 0.59 -32.18
CA VAL A 826 -36.36 -0.57 -31.46
C VAL A 826 -37.68 -0.18 -30.77
N ALA A 827 -38.66 -1.08 -30.82
CA ALA A 827 -39.98 -0.97 -30.19
C ALA A 827 -39.91 -1.10 -28.64
N PRO A 828 -40.90 -0.58 -27.89
CA PRO A 828 -40.80 -0.49 -26.43
C PRO A 828 -41.11 -1.84 -25.76
N PRO A 829 -40.30 -2.30 -24.79
CA PRO A 829 -40.68 -3.37 -23.86
C PRO A 829 -41.50 -2.80 -22.68
N PRO A 830 -42.21 -3.69 -21.96
CA PRO A 830 -43.25 -3.33 -20.99
C PRO A 830 -42.68 -2.77 -19.69
N ALA A 831 -43.55 -2.12 -18.92
CA ALA A 831 -43.26 -1.54 -17.61
C ALA A 831 -42.49 -2.52 -16.68
N PRO A 832 -41.53 -2.05 -15.87
CA PRO A 832 -40.82 -2.91 -14.94
C PRO A 832 -41.79 -3.51 -13.93
N ALA A 833 -41.73 -4.82 -13.77
CA ALA A 833 -42.23 -5.49 -12.58
C ALA A 833 -41.53 -4.89 -11.34
N ALA A 834 -42.30 -4.71 -10.27
CA ALA A 834 -41.83 -4.17 -9.00
C ALA A 834 -40.55 -4.91 -8.53
N VAL A 835 -39.45 -4.17 -8.43
CA VAL A 835 -38.16 -4.64 -7.93
C VAL A 835 -38.16 -4.56 -6.41
N ASP A 836 -37.69 -5.62 -5.78
CA ASP A 836 -37.61 -5.82 -4.33
C ASP A 836 -36.88 -4.66 -3.65
N SER A 837 -37.44 -4.14 -2.56
CA SER A 837 -37.04 -2.88 -1.94
C SER A 837 -35.74 -2.94 -1.11
N ASP A 838 -34.93 -4.01 -1.19
CA ASP A 838 -33.85 -4.28 -0.21
C ASP A 838 -32.49 -4.77 -0.81
N SER A 839 -32.26 -4.65 -2.12
CA SER A 839 -31.04 -5.17 -2.78
C SER A 839 -29.76 -4.38 -2.45
N THR A 840 -28.60 -5.05 -2.44
CA THR A 840 -27.30 -4.41 -2.17
C THR A 840 -26.90 -3.43 -3.26
N ALA A 841 -27.29 -3.65 -4.52
CA ALA A 841 -27.14 -2.61 -5.54
C ALA A 841 -27.98 -1.38 -5.21
N ARG A 842 -29.22 -1.55 -4.72
CA ARG A 842 -30.01 -0.43 -4.21
C ARG A 842 -29.30 0.24 -3.03
N LYS A 843 -28.72 -0.49 -2.08
CA LYS A 843 -27.98 0.06 -0.91
C LYS A 843 -26.68 0.77 -1.29
N ALA A 844 -25.90 0.21 -2.21
CA ALA A 844 -24.68 0.81 -2.75
C ALA A 844 -25.00 2.02 -3.63
N LEU A 845 -26.06 1.97 -4.42
CA LEU A 845 -26.57 3.15 -5.15
C LEU A 845 -27.16 4.19 -4.21
N VAL A 846 -27.80 3.80 -3.10
CA VAL A 846 -28.23 4.71 -2.03
C VAL A 846 -27.02 5.34 -1.36
N LEU A 847 -25.93 4.59 -1.14
CA LEU A 847 -24.70 5.10 -0.54
C LEU A 847 -23.98 6.04 -1.51
N ILE A 848 -23.88 5.68 -2.79
CA ILE A 848 -23.36 6.56 -3.84
C ILE A 848 -24.23 7.82 -3.97
N ALA A 849 -25.55 7.68 -4.02
CA ALA A 849 -26.48 8.81 -4.06
C ALA A 849 -26.28 9.73 -2.86
N LYS A 850 -26.11 9.15 -1.67
CA LYS A 850 -25.86 9.88 -0.42
C LYS A 850 -24.51 10.61 -0.44
N GLU A 851 -23.44 9.97 -0.90
CA GLU A 851 -22.11 10.60 -0.98
C GLU A 851 -21.99 11.62 -2.13
N ALA A 852 -22.70 11.39 -3.23
CA ALA A 852 -22.79 12.32 -4.36
C ALA A 852 -23.83 13.43 -4.13
N GLY A 853 -24.65 13.36 -3.07
CA GLY A 853 -25.68 14.35 -2.76
C GLY A 853 -26.87 14.38 -3.73
N MET A 854 -27.25 13.23 -4.30
CA MET A 854 -28.29 13.09 -5.32
C MET A 854 -29.46 12.24 -4.84
N ASP A 855 -30.63 12.36 -5.48
CA ASP A 855 -31.71 11.38 -5.26
C ASP A 855 -31.37 10.09 -6.01
N VAL A 856 -31.73 8.95 -5.44
CA VAL A 856 -31.49 7.64 -6.06
C VAL A 856 -32.30 7.48 -7.36
N SER A 857 -33.36 8.27 -7.57
CA SER A 857 -34.06 8.33 -8.86
C SER A 857 -33.26 9.03 -9.96
N ASP A 858 -32.29 9.88 -9.62
CA ASP A 858 -31.46 10.63 -10.57
C ASP A 858 -30.27 9.81 -11.08
N LEU A 859 -29.99 8.68 -10.42
CA LEU A 859 -28.97 7.71 -10.84
C LEU A 859 -29.55 6.77 -11.92
N THR A 860 -29.66 7.26 -13.15
CA THR A 860 -30.06 6.45 -14.32
C THR A 860 -28.88 5.63 -14.84
N ASP A 861 -29.16 4.48 -15.48
CA ASP A 861 -28.13 3.49 -15.82
C ASP A 861 -27.10 3.97 -16.86
N ASP A 862 -27.46 4.93 -17.69
CA ASP A 862 -26.59 5.58 -18.67
C ASP A 862 -25.73 6.72 -18.08
N ALA A 863 -25.98 7.12 -16.83
CA ALA A 863 -25.28 8.24 -16.21
C ALA A 863 -23.84 7.87 -15.82
N ALA A 864 -22.86 8.63 -16.34
CA ALA A 864 -21.44 8.41 -16.05
C ALA A 864 -21.01 9.02 -14.71
N PHE A 865 -20.18 8.34 -13.92
CA PHE A 865 -19.70 8.81 -12.61
C PHE A 865 -18.99 10.16 -12.68
N ALA A 866 -18.19 10.38 -13.72
CA ALA A 866 -17.54 11.67 -13.97
C ALA A 866 -18.55 12.81 -14.19
N ASN A 867 -19.71 12.51 -14.80
CA ASN A 867 -20.78 13.49 -15.02
C ASN A 867 -21.68 13.67 -13.79
N LEU A 868 -21.64 12.72 -12.85
CA LEU A 868 -22.36 12.75 -11.57
C LEU A 868 -21.51 13.34 -10.42
N GLY A 869 -20.33 13.88 -10.74
CA GLY A 869 -19.45 14.50 -9.74
C GLY A 869 -18.67 13.50 -8.86
N VAL A 870 -18.58 12.23 -9.26
CA VAL A 870 -17.75 11.22 -8.59
C VAL A 870 -16.35 11.24 -9.19
N ASP A 871 -15.48 12.04 -8.60
CA ASP A 871 -14.07 12.19 -8.98
C ASP A 871 -13.16 11.11 -8.34
N SER A 872 -11.85 11.17 -8.59
CA SER A 872 -10.86 10.22 -8.05
C SER A 872 -10.82 10.19 -6.52
N LEU A 873 -11.23 11.27 -5.84
CA LEU A 873 -11.23 11.35 -4.38
C LEU A 873 -12.53 10.80 -3.81
N MET A 874 -13.67 11.15 -4.40
CA MET A 874 -14.97 10.55 -4.13
C MET A 874 -14.93 9.04 -4.35
N SER A 875 -14.21 8.60 -5.37
CA SER A 875 -13.98 7.19 -5.67
C SER A 875 -13.23 6.47 -4.54
N LEU A 876 -12.24 7.12 -3.91
CA LEU A 876 -11.54 6.60 -2.74
C LEU A 876 -12.43 6.60 -1.48
N VAL A 877 -13.29 7.62 -1.33
CA VAL A 877 -14.25 7.70 -0.21
C VAL A 877 -15.29 6.61 -0.32
N ILE A 878 -15.89 6.43 -1.50
CA ILE A 878 -16.92 5.42 -1.73
C ILE A 878 -16.29 4.03 -1.66
N ALA A 879 -15.07 3.84 -2.15
CA ALA A 879 -14.35 2.58 -1.98
C ALA A 879 -14.14 2.21 -0.50
N GLU A 880 -13.83 3.21 0.31
CA GLU A 880 -13.66 3.04 1.74
C GLU A 880 -15.01 2.79 2.46
N LYS A 881 -16.06 3.54 2.12
CA LYS A 881 -17.40 3.32 2.70
C LYS A 881 -18.04 2.03 2.21
N PHE A 882 -17.75 1.60 1.00
CA PHE A 882 -18.10 0.28 0.51
C PHE A 882 -17.46 -0.78 1.42
N ARG A 883 -16.21 -0.58 1.80
CA ARG A 883 -15.51 -1.48 2.73
C ARG A 883 -16.10 -1.43 4.14
N GLU A 884 -16.33 -0.25 4.70
CA GLU A 884 -16.80 -0.10 6.08
C GLU A 884 -18.29 -0.44 6.26
N ASP A 885 -19.17 0.07 5.39
CA ASP A 885 -20.64 0.00 5.55
C ASP A 885 -21.28 -1.19 4.82
N LEU A 886 -20.68 -1.62 3.71
CA LEU A 886 -21.22 -2.70 2.87
C LEU A 886 -20.33 -3.95 2.89
N GLY A 887 -19.13 -3.89 3.50
CA GLY A 887 -18.14 -4.99 3.49
C GLY A 887 -17.47 -5.23 2.13
N ILE A 888 -17.63 -4.31 1.18
CA ILE A 888 -17.19 -4.40 -0.21
C ILE A 888 -15.84 -3.68 -0.35
N ALA A 889 -14.73 -4.42 -0.33
CA ALA A 889 -13.39 -3.85 -0.45
C ALA A 889 -12.99 -3.64 -1.92
N VAL A 890 -12.86 -2.39 -2.34
CA VAL A 890 -12.55 -1.99 -3.72
C VAL A 890 -11.50 -0.86 -3.75
N GLY A 891 -10.85 -0.64 -4.88
CA GLY A 891 -9.91 0.47 -5.07
C GLY A 891 -10.59 1.73 -5.61
N GLY A 892 -9.95 2.90 -5.47
CA GLY A 892 -10.44 4.15 -6.06
C GLY A 892 -10.50 4.16 -7.59
N SER A 893 -9.91 3.16 -8.26
CA SER A 893 -10.03 2.98 -9.72
C SER A 893 -11.35 2.33 -10.15
N LEU A 894 -12.16 1.79 -9.23
CA LEU A 894 -13.41 1.08 -9.55
C LEU A 894 -14.33 1.90 -10.46
N PHE A 895 -14.43 3.20 -10.23
CA PHE A 895 -15.30 4.12 -10.98
C PHE A 895 -14.72 4.50 -12.36
N LEU A 896 -13.45 4.19 -12.62
CA LEU A 896 -12.83 4.25 -13.95
C LEU A 896 -13.08 2.95 -14.72
N GLU A 897 -13.09 1.81 -14.02
CA GLU A 897 -13.35 0.48 -14.58
C GLU A 897 -14.82 0.28 -14.94
N TYR A 898 -15.74 0.84 -14.14
CA TYR A 898 -17.18 0.84 -14.37
C TYR A 898 -17.69 2.27 -14.47
N PRO A 899 -17.60 2.91 -15.65
CA PRO A 899 -17.73 4.35 -15.76
C PRO A 899 -19.18 4.88 -15.63
N THR A 900 -20.22 4.03 -15.66
CA THR A 900 -21.62 4.45 -15.54
C THR A 900 -22.36 3.78 -14.39
N ILE A 901 -23.42 4.41 -13.88
CA ILE A 901 -24.30 3.88 -12.84
C ILE A 901 -24.90 2.55 -13.25
N GLY A 902 -25.25 2.35 -14.51
CA GLY A 902 -25.75 1.08 -15.02
C GLY A 902 -24.66 0.03 -15.12
N ALA A 903 -23.42 0.42 -15.44
CA ALA A 903 -22.29 -0.50 -15.42
C ALA A 903 -21.92 -0.90 -13.98
N LEU A 904 -21.98 0.03 -13.03
CA LEU A 904 -21.75 -0.26 -11.63
C LEU A 904 -22.95 -0.91 -10.96
N ARG A 905 -24.19 -0.60 -11.35
CA ARG A 905 -25.41 -1.27 -10.89
C ARG A 905 -25.44 -2.67 -11.45
N ALA A 906 -25.19 -2.86 -12.75
CA ALA A 906 -25.04 -4.17 -13.33
C ALA A 906 -23.91 -4.91 -12.63
N TRP A 907 -22.77 -4.27 -12.33
CA TRP A 907 -21.74 -4.86 -11.48
C TRP A 907 -22.32 -5.21 -10.11
N LEU A 908 -22.92 -4.30 -9.33
CA LEU A 908 -23.51 -4.57 -8.01
C LEU A 908 -24.69 -5.55 -8.01
N GLU A 909 -25.48 -5.63 -9.08
CA GLU A 909 -26.59 -6.57 -9.34
C GLU A 909 -26.11 -7.88 -9.94
N GLU A 910 -24.91 -7.87 -10.49
CA GLU A 910 -24.15 -9.03 -10.90
C GLU A 910 -23.23 -9.45 -9.79
N TYR A 911 -23.02 -8.71 -8.69
CA TYR A 911 -21.95 -9.00 -7.72
C TYR A 911 -22.29 -8.87 -6.24
N TYR A 912 -23.40 -8.22 -5.85
CA TYR A 912 -23.81 -8.06 -4.44
C TYR A 912 -25.34 -8.06 -4.15
N SER A 913 -26.22 -7.90 -5.15
CA SER A 913 -27.71 -7.90 -4.99
C SER A 913 -28.37 -9.23 -4.72
#